data_AF-A0A2E7CID4-F1
#
_entry.id   AF-A0A2E7CID4-F1
#
_cell.length_a   1.000
_cell.length_b   1.000
_cell.length_c   1.000
_cell.angle_alpha   90.00
_cell.angle_beta   90.00
_cell.angle_gamma   90.00
#
_symmetry.space_group_name_H-M   'P 1'
#
loop_
_entity.id
_entity.type
_entity.pdbx_description
1 polymer ?
#
loop_
_entity_poly.entity_id
_entity_poly.type
_entity_poly.pdbx_seq_one_letter_code
_entity_poly.pdbx_strand_id
1 'polypeptide(L)'
;MRYFLFTILIFFLPSTAWGVKRLAVLEFRGVNADEQLLGLLSDDVREGVLSVTKGQEVDSDELLVMTRENMMDMLTQMGKDASCIEGECEVELARNIGADYVISGDLAQFDELYILSIKLHETNRGTLLAREKVESSNIKDLMDGSTIAGAELSRVGFNLTGTSQQNFKTGVISKQSGHWSVEESSEHIVNFATSPSGASVYLNNQFVCSQTPCQQYVPHGTHSVRFEKQRYEKKTITLKTPDQTNIQESLSPLFGTLDFQTAPKGLSVFSGANEWGKTPFSKELDPGLYTIEIKDPCFESITYRAHVKSGNTETIDLYVPKKKAGLKIFAFEQSSATSGTVFIDGQPVGDIGQALEIPLCSKKAMIQTKSGRTWTTELKLQEKEITTVKIDLDEAAQAAGSDSTDPYDHILITGGMFVMGCIEGDHQCYNEPNRVVEIGYDFYISKAEITQAFWKETMMYNPSKNKSCGKACPVEMVSWYDALSFANVLSRKKGLEQCYEIKGFDVVFKGLECNGYRLPTEAEWEYAARGGQGYRFSGSNSSNDVSWNFGNSKNESHPVCLKDPNGYDLCDMSGNVREWVWDWGGSVSDSNISNPLGPPTGFAKVTKGGCWYTNSGQVRVSAREISPPVTRDPCIGVRLVRTAGKSSSTPIPVLPEDSTNIPVPRVPKKHPQPKSKPVPRPKPAKKKTP
;
A
#
# COMPACT_ATOMS: atom_id res chain seq x y z
N MET A 1 -91.13 17.48 21.68
CA MET A 1 -91.79 18.80 21.68
C MET A 1 -90.97 19.73 20.78
N ARG A 2 -91.66 20.63 20.08
CA ARG A 2 -91.23 21.40 18.89
C ARG A 2 -89.94 22.23 19.00
N TYR A 3 -89.29 22.36 17.85
CA TYR A 3 -88.52 23.51 17.32
C TYR A 3 -88.67 24.84 18.07
N PHE A 4 -87.56 25.58 18.20
CA PHE A 4 -87.50 26.98 17.75
C PHE A 4 -86.05 27.37 17.41
N LEU A 5 -85.77 27.52 16.11
CA LEU A 5 -84.65 28.32 15.62
C LEU A 5 -84.96 29.79 15.93
N PHE A 6 -84.01 30.51 16.51
CA PHE A 6 -83.97 31.97 16.48
C PHE A 6 -82.65 32.39 15.83
N THR A 7 -82.78 32.92 14.62
CA THR A 7 -81.74 33.63 13.89
C THR A 7 -81.54 34.99 14.54
N ILE A 8 -80.33 35.31 15.01
CA ILE A 8 -79.90 36.67 15.34
C ILE A 8 -78.72 37.01 14.43
N LEU A 9 -78.95 38.00 13.55
CA LEU A 9 -77.88 38.73 12.86
C LEU A 9 -77.04 39.47 13.92
N ILE A 10 -75.73 39.21 13.93
CA ILE A 10 -74.74 40.09 14.56
C ILE A 10 -73.81 40.59 13.44
N PHE A 11 -73.73 41.90 13.32
CA PHE A 11 -72.81 42.63 12.46
C PHE A 11 -71.36 42.18 12.71
N PHE A 12 -70.70 41.58 11.72
CA PHE A 12 -69.25 41.49 11.68
C PHE A 12 -68.72 42.84 11.15
N LEU A 13 -68.26 43.71 12.04
CA LEU A 13 -67.30 44.74 11.69
C LEU A 13 -65.98 44.04 11.34
N PRO A 14 -65.35 44.30 10.17
CA PRO A 14 -64.02 43.78 9.91
C PRO A 14 -63.04 44.50 10.83
N SER A 15 -62.44 43.77 11.78
CA SER A 15 -61.24 44.21 12.44
C SER A 15 -60.09 44.18 11.43
N THR A 16 -59.71 45.34 10.89
CA THR A 16 -58.43 45.50 10.21
C THR A 16 -57.34 45.49 11.27
N ALA A 17 -56.79 44.32 11.56
CA ALA A 17 -55.54 44.22 12.30
C ALA A 17 -54.41 44.66 11.36
N TRP A 18 -53.89 45.87 11.53
CA TRP A 18 -52.63 46.29 10.91
C TRP A 18 -51.51 45.52 11.63
N GLY A 19 -50.82 44.63 10.93
CA GLY A 19 -49.74 43.81 11.49
C GLY A 19 -48.38 44.44 11.21
N VAL A 20 -47.58 44.64 12.25
CA VAL A 20 -46.19 45.12 12.16
C VAL A 20 -45.40 44.25 11.19
N LYS A 21 -44.82 44.84 10.13
CA LYS A 21 -43.98 44.11 9.18
C LYS A 21 -42.63 43.80 9.78
N ARG A 22 -42.06 42.64 9.47
CA ARG A 22 -40.75 42.23 9.99
C ARG A 22 -39.73 42.12 8.86
N LEU A 23 -38.55 42.70 9.05
CA LEU A 23 -37.44 42.61 8.10
C LEU A 23 -36.25 41.92 8.74
N ALA A 24 -35.78 40.86 8.09
CA ALA A 24 -34.58 40.14 8.47
C ALA A 24 -33.40 40.58 7.60
N VAL A 25 -32.24 40.83 8.21
CA VAL A 25 -30.95 40.93 7.51
C VAL A 25 -30.16 39.66 7.82
N LEU A 26 -29.97 38.80 6.82
CA LEU A 26 -29.21 37.55 6.98
C LEU A 26 -27.71 37.83 7.08
N GLU A 27 -26.97 36.85 7.59
CA GLU A 27 -25.50 36.88 7.55
C GLU A 27 -25.00 36.87 6.11
N PHE A 28 -24.07 37.78 5.82
CA PHE A 28 -23.49 37.88 4.50
C PHE A 28 -22.49 36.73 4.30
N ARG A 29 -22.29 36.37 3.03
CA ARG A 29 -21.44 35.25 2.65
C ARG A 29 -20.45 35.68 1.60
N GLY A 30 -19.36 34.95 1.43
CA GLY A 30 -18.39 35.32 0.42
C GLY A 30 -17.44 34.22 -0.02
N VAL A 31 -16.88 34.41 -1.21
CA VAL A 31 -15.86 33.54 -1.81
C VAL A 31 -14.52 34.25 -1.63
N ASN A 32 -13.57 33.58 -0.97
CA ASN A 32 -12.26 34.13 -0.59
C ASN A 32 -12.34 35.38 0.31
N ALA A 33 -13.40 35.49 1.13
CA ALA A 33 -13.61 36.59 2.06
C ALA A 33 -13.53 36.11 3.52
N ASP A 34 -13.06 36.99 4.41
CA ASP A 34 -12.94 36.72 5.85
C ASP A 34 -14.33 36.69 6.53
N GLU A 35 -14.61 35.67 7.35
CA GLU A 35 -15.91 35.50 8.02
C GLU A 35 -16.23 36.63 9.02
N GLN A 36 -15.21 37.22 9.66
CA GLN A 36 -15.39 38.35 10.56
C GLN A 36 -15.81 39.60 9.78
N LEU A 37 -15.23 39.81 8.59
CA LEU A 37 -15.63 40.90 7.69
C LEU A 37 -17.08 40.74 7.23
N LEU A 38 -17.47 39.53 6.84
CA LEU A 38 -18.84 39.24 6.41
C LEU A 38 -19.86 39.54 7.50
N GLY A 39 -19.56 39.17 8.76
CA GLY A 39 -20.39 39.51 9.91
C GLY A 39 -20.45 41.02 10.21
N LEU A 40 -19.36 41.75 9.96
CA LEU A 40 -19.35 43.21 10.12
C LEU A 40 -20.22 43.89 9.05
N LEU A 41 -20.21 43.40 7.81
CA LEU A 41 -21.03 43.97 6.73
C LEU A 41 -22.53 43.69 6.93
N SER A 42 -22.91 42.50 7.41
CA SER A 42 -24.31 42.20 7.72
C SER A 42 -24.81 43.06 8.89
N ASP A 43 -23.97 43.31 9.90
CA ASP A 43 -24.26 44.21 11.01
C ASP A 43 -24.37 45.68 10.56
N ASP A 44 -23.47 46.13 9.70
CA ASP A 44 -23.45 47.48 9.15
C ASP A 44 -24.72 47.78 8.31
N VAL A 45 -25.12 46.84 7.45
CA VAL A 45 -26.39 46.92 6.70
C VAL A 45 -27.60 46.94 7.63
N ARG A 46 -27.59 46.14 8.69
CA ARG A 46 -28.68 46.11 9.69
C ARG A 46 -28.81 47.43 10.43
N GLU A 47 -27.69 48.03 10.82
CA GLU A 47 -27.66 49.37 11.42
C GLU A 47 -28.10 50.46 10.44
N GLY A 48 -27.69 50.37 9.17
CA GLY A 48 -28.15 51.26 8.11
C GLY A 48 -29.67 51.27 7.97
N VAL A 49 -30.30 50.09 7.91
CA VAL A 49 -31.77 49.97 7.87
C VAL A 49 -32.42 50.49 9.15
N LEU A 50 -31.86 50.15 10.32
CA LEU A 50 -32.35 50.64 11.62
C LEU A 50 -32.32 52.17 11.71
N SER A 51 -31.27 52.81 11.18
CA SER A 51 -31.12 54.27 11.20
C SER A 51 -32.20 54.99 10.39
N VAL A 52 -32.62 54.41 9.26
CA VAL A 52 -33.73 54.92 8.43
C VAL A 52 -35.06 54.78 9.15
N THR A 53 -35.26 53.66 9.87
CA THR A 53 -36.50 53.41 10.62
C THR A 53 -36.65 54.23 11.90
N LYS A 54 -35.55 54.70 12.51
CA LYS A 54 -35.57 55.52 13.73
C LYS A 54 -35.60 57.02 13.46
N GLY A 55 -35.23 57.46 12.25
CA GLY A 55 -34.97 58.86 11.89
C GLY A 55 -36.17 59.66 11.39
N GLN A 56 -37.37 59.09 11.34
CA GLN A 56 -38.59 59.83 10.97
C GLN A 56 -39.58 59.78 12.13
N GLU A 57 -40.26 60.90 12.41
CA GLU A 57 -41.53 60.93 13.14
C GLU A 57 -42.60 60.19 12.31
N VAL A 58 -42.43 58.88 12.17
CA VAL A 58 -43.36 57.96 11.56
C VAL A 58 -43.89 57.12 12.71
N ASP A 59 -45.21 57.10 12.81
CA ASP A 59 -45.96 56.26 13.74
C ASP A 59 -45.33 54.86 13.78
N SER A 60 -45.03 54.38 14.98
CA SER A 60 -44.21 53.19 15.26
C SER A 60 -44.84 51.85 14.85
N ASP A 61 -45.68 51.83 13.81
CA ASP A 61 -46.58 50.72 13.50
C ASP A 61 -46.21 49.91 12.24
N GLU A 62 -45.15 50.25 11.49
CA GLU A 62 -44.98 49.59 10.17
C GLU A 62 -43.76 48.67 9.98
N LEU A 63 -42.62 48.80 10.67
CA LEU A 63 -41.47 47.90 10.43
C LEU A 63 -40.60 47.59 11.65
N LEU A 64 -40.45 46.30 11.95
CA LEU A 64 -39.52 45.75 12.94
C LEU A 64 -38.33 45.08 12.24
N VAL A 65 -37.14 45.68 12.37
CA VAL A 65 -35.89 45.04 11.96
C VAL A 65 -35.50 44.00 13.02
N MET A 66 -35.34 42.75 12.62
CA MET A 66 -34.96 41.67 13.52
C MET A 66 -33.49 41.82 13.94
N THR A 67 -33.23 41.78 15.25
CA THR A 67 -31.87 41.73 15.79
C THR A 67 -31.17 40.44 15.39
N ARG A 68 -29.84 40.49 15.25
CA ARG A 68 -28.99 39.33 14.97
C ARG A 68 -29.24 38.18 15.95
N GLU A 69 -29.23 38.45 17.25
CA GLU A 69 -29.40 37.43 18.31
C GLU A 69 -30.76 36.71 18.21
N ASN A 70 -31.86 37.45 18.17
CA ASN A 70 -33.20 36.87 17.99
C ASN A 70 -33.31 36.01 16.71
N MET A 71 -32.68 36.44 15.61
CA MET A 71 -32.69 35.67 14.37
C MET A 71 -31.91 34.36 14.51
N MET A 72 -30.71 34.41 15.06
CA MET A 72 -29.87 33.23 15.25
C MET A 72 -30.49 32.23 16.24
N ASP A 73 -31.15 32.72 17.30
CA ASP A 73 -31.88 31.88 18.24
C ASP A 73 -33.07 31.17 17.56
N MET A 74 -33.84 31.89 16.74
CA MET A 74 -34.97 31.31 15.99
C MET A 74 -34.49 30.26 14.99
N LEU A 75 -33.40 30.52 14.26
CA LEU A 75 -32.81 29.57 13.33
C LEU A 75 -32.29 28.31 14.04
N THR A 76 -31.60 28.49 15.16
CA THR A 76 -31.06 27.39 15.97
C THR A 76 -32.18 26.47 16.51
N GLN A 77 -33.29 27.04 16.98
CA GLN A 77 -34.45 26.26 17.42
C GLN A 77 -35.09 25.43 16.31
N MET A 78 -34.93 25.85 15.05
CA MET A 78 -35.45 25.15 13.87
C MET A 78 -34.45 24.13 13.29
N GLY A 79 -33.26 23.99 13.88
CA GLY A 79 -32.19 23.15 13.34
C GLY A 79 -31.66 23.64 12.00
N LYS A 80 -31.84 24.93 11.69
CA LYS A 80 -31.38 25.58 10.46
C LYS A 80 -30.22 26.51 10.81
N ASP A 81 -29.26 26.65 9.91
CA ASP A 81 -28.21 27.66 10.01
C ASP A 81 -28.54 28.84 9.07
N ALA A 82 -27.83 29.96 9.20
CA ALA A 82 -27.88 31.08 8.24
C ALA A 82 -27.19 30.73 6.89
N SER A 83 -27.15 29.42 6.60
CA SER A 83 -26.61 28.60 5.51
C SER A 83 -26.80 28.99 4.06
N CYS A 84 -27.50 30.08 3.76
CA CYS A 84 -28.27 30.14 2.53
C CYS A 84 -27.70 31.13 1.50
N ILE A 85 -27.62 30.72 0.22
CA ILE A 85 -26.94 31.46 -0.87
C ILE A 85 -27.90 31.79 -2.04
N GLU A 86 -29.14 31.28 -2.03
CA GLU A 86 -30.04 31.40 -3.17
C GLU A 86 -31.44 31.86 -2.77
N GLY A 87 -31.99 32.81 -3.53
CA GLY A 87 -33.21 33.56 -3.21
C GLY A 87 -34.38 32.73 -2.71
N GLU A 88 -34.67 31.54 -3.26
CA GLU A 88 -35.75 30.67 -2.76
C GLU A 88 -35.50 30.22 -1.31
N CYS A 89 -34.26 29.84 -1.00
CA CYS A 89 -33.87 29.43 0.34
C CYS A 89 -33.78 30.64 1.29
N GLU A 90 -33.37 31.83 0.82
CA GLU A 90 -33.34 33.06 1.63
C GLU A 90 -34.75 33.49 2.03
N VAL A 91 -35.66 33.45 1.05
CA VAL A 91 -37.10 33.71 1.22
C VAL A 91 -37.74 32.67 2.14
N GLU A 92 -37.40 31.39 1.98
CA GLU A 92 -37.91 30.32 2.84
C GLU A 92 -37.40 30.48 4.27
N LEU A 93 -36.11 30.78 4.46
CA LEU A 93 -35.50 31.02 5.76
C LEU A 93 -36.18 32.19 6.47
N ALA A 94 -36.39 33.28 5.75
CA ALA A 94 -37.06 34.47 6.24
C ALA A 94 -38.53 34.21 6.59
N ARG A 95 -39.26 33.46 5.74
CA ARG A 95 -40.64 33.03 6.02
C ARG A 95 -40.73 32.18 7.28
N ASN A 96 -39.76 31.29 7.47
CA ASN A 96 -39.68 30.40 8.62
C ASN A 96 -39.44 31.13 9.94
N ILE A 97 -38.66 32.22 9.93
CA ILE A 97 -38.49 33.12 11.08
C ILE A 97 -39.57 34.20 11.16
N GLY A 98 -40.61 34.12 10.32
CA GLY A 98 -41.76 35.02 10.34
C GLY A 98 -41.44 36.45 9.89
N ALA A 99 -40.41 36.64 9.05
CA ALA A 99 -40.12 37.91 8.41
C ALA A 99 -40.98 38.11 7.15
N ASP A 100 -41.49 39.32 6.93
CA ASP A 100 -42.20 39.75 5.71
C ASP A 100 -41.23 40.13 4.58
N TYR A 101 -40.01 40.54 4.95
CA TYR A 101 -38.95 40.95 4.03
C TYR A 101 -37.60 40.38 4.47
N VAL A 102 -36.71 40.14 3.50
CA VAL A 102 -35.35 39.67 3.79
C VAL A 102 -34.31 40.38 2.94
N ILE A 103 -33.26 40.85 3.61
CA ILE A 103 -32.03 41.35 3.01
C ILE A 103 -30.96 40.28 3.12
N SER A 104 -30.29 40.00 2.00
CA SER A 104 -29.16 39.08 1.89
C SER A 104 -28.00 39.74 1.16
N GLY A 105 -26.78 39.24 1.34
CA GLY A 105 -25.61 39.81 0.70
C GLY A 105 -24.48 38.82 0.43
N ASP A 106 -23.83 39.02 -0.71
CA ASP A 106 -22.71 38.22 -1.22
C ASP A 106 -21.48 39.09 -1.46
N LEU A 107 -20.33 38.70 -0.92
CA LEU A 107 -19.03 39.36 -1.11
C LEU A 107 -18.09 38.46 -1.94
N ALA A 108 -17.63 38.97 -3.08
CA ALA A 108 -16.57 38.33 -3.85
C ALA A 108 -15.29 39.17 -3.79
N GLN A 109 -14.16 38.52 -3.52
CA GLN A 109 -12.84 39.14 -3.60
C GLN A 109 -12.08 38.61 -4.83
N PHE A 110 -11.63 39.54 -5.68
CA PHE A 110 -10.75 39.29 -6.82
C PHE A 110 -9.55 40.23 -6.74
N ASP A 111 -8.38 39.70 -6.40
CA ASP A 111 -7.16 40.48 -6.14
C ASP A 111 -7.39 41.58 -5.07
N GLU A 112 -7.24 42.85 -5.45
CA GLU A 112 -7.50 44.02 -4.59
C GLU A 112 -8.94 44.57 -4.72
N LEU A 113 -9.82 43.95 -5.51
CA LEU A 113 -11.19 44.40 -5.74
C LEU A 113 -12.21 43.58 -4.93
N TYR A 114 -13.03 44.27 -4.14
CA TYR A 114 -14.18 43.73 -3.44
C TYR A 114 -15.46 44.07 -4.17
N ILE A 115 -16.33 43.08 -4.33
CA ILE A 115 -17.65 43.23 -4.92
C ILE A 115 -18.69 42.72 -3.94
N LEU A 116 -19.46 43.63 -3.35
CA LEU A 116 -20.59 43.33 -2.48
C LEU A 116 -21.90 43.47 -3.27
N SER A 117 -22.70 42.41 -3.31
CA SER A 117 -24.06 42.42 -3.84
C SER A 117 -25.06 42.29 -2.71
N ILE A 118 -26.02 43.20 -2.60
CA ILE A 118 -27.08 43.17 -1.57
C ILE A 118 -28.44 43.07 -2.26
N LYS A 119 -29.34 42.24 -1.74
CA LYS A 119 -30.66 41.97 -2.33
C LYS A 119 -31.74 42.18 -1.28
N LEU A 120 -32.94 42.61 -1.69
CA LEU A 120 -34.14 42.68 -0.86
C LEU A 120 -35.27 41.86 -1.50
N HIS A 121 -35.84 40.91 -0.76
CA HIS A 121 -36.99 40.13 -1.20
C HIS A 121 -38.23 40.35 -0.33
N GLU A 122 -39.42 40.31 -0.93
CA GLU A 122 -40.70 40.08 -0.26
C GLU A 122 -40.87 38.57 -0.01
N THR A 123 -41.04 38.15 1.24
CA THR A 123 -41.01 36.72 1.60
C THR A 123 -42.28 35.97 1.23
N ASN A 124 -43.42 36.67 1.16
CA ASN A 124 -44.71 36.06 0.86
C ASN A 124 -44.77 35.57 -0.59
N ARG A 125 -44.35 36.42 -1.54
CA ARG A 125 -44.32 36.10 -2.98
C ARG A 125 -42.96 35.63 -3.48
N GLY A 126 -41.92 35.73 -2.66
CA GLY A 126 -40.54 35.45 -3.05
C GLY A 126 -39.99 36.42 -4.10
N THR A 127 -40.58 37.61 -4.21
CA THR A 127 -40.23 38.57 -5.25
C THR A 127 -39.00 39.38 -4.84
N LEU A 128 -37.99 39.42 -5.69
CA LEU A 128 -36.86 40.36 -5.56
C LEU A 128 -37.37 41.78 -5.82
N LEU A 129 -37.35 42.62 -4.79
CA LEU A 129 -37.83 44.00 -4.86
C LEU A 129 -36.75 44.97 -5.32
N ALA A 130 -35.51 44.74 -4.88
CA ALA A 130 -34.39 45.59 -5.22
C ALA A 130 -33.06 44.86 -5.02
N ARG A 131 -32.02 45.30 -5.74
CA ARG A 131 -30.65 44.79 -5.64
C ARG A 131 -29.67 45.94 -5.83
N GLU A 132 -28.64 45.97 -5.00
CA GLU A 132 -27.55 46.92 -5.08
C GLU A 132 -26.20 46.23 -5.17
N LYS A 133 -25.25 46.88 -5.84
CA LYS A 133 -23.89 46.38 -6.00
C LYS A 133 -22.90 47.47 -5.66
N VAL A 134 -22.03 47.19 -4.69
CA VAL A 134 -20.96 48.09 -4.24
C VAL A 134 -19.63 47.46 -4.61
N GLU A 135 -18.80 48.19 -5.36
CA GLU A 135 -17.47 47.77 -5.76
C GLU A 135 -16.44 48.73 -5.17
N SER A 136 -15.42 48.20 -4.52
CA SER A 136 -14.34 49.02 -3.97
C SER A 136 -13.05 48.23 -3.83
N SER A 137 -11.90 48.89 -3.98
CA SER A 137 -10.61 48.33 -3.58
C SER A 137 -10.26 48.58 -2.11
N ASN A 138 -11.10 49.32 -1.39
CA ASN A 138 -10.95 49.64 0.01
C ASN A 138 -12.17 49.17 0.81
N ILE A 139 -11.89 48.36 1.83
CA ILE A 139 -12.88 47.76 2.72
C ILE A 139 -13.73 48.81 3.47
N LYS A 140 -13.17 49.99 3.76
CA LYS A 140 -13.91 51.05 4.47
C LYS A 140 -15.02 51.65 3.60
N ASP A 141 -14.74 51.88 2.33
CA ASP A 141 -15.72 52.38 1.38
C ASP A 141 -16.81 51.34 1.10
N LEU A 142 -16.47 50.05 1.26
CA LEU A 142 -17.43 48.94 1.19
C LEU A 142 -18.41 48.96 2.36
N MET A 143 -17.93 49.22 3.59
CA MET A 143 -18.80 49.36 4.77
C MET A 143 -19.74 50.56 4.60
N ASP A 144 -19.20 51.76 4.37
CA ASP A 144 -20.02 52.96 4.17
C ASP A 144 -21.04 52.79 3.02
N GLY A 145 -20.63 52.16 1.92
CA GLY A 145 -21.50 51.82 0.80
C GLY A 145 -22.57 50.77 1.13
N SER A 146 -22.26 49.79 1.99
CA SER A 146 -23.19 48.75 2.41
C SER A 146 -24.32 49.30 3.28
N THR A 147 -23.98 50.18 4.24
CA THR A 147 -24.97 50.94 5.03
C THR A 147 -25.93 51.71 4.12
N ILE A 148 -25.40 52.45 3.16
CA ILE A 148 -26.19 53.26 2.21
C ILE A 148 -27.08 52.37 1.35
N ALA A 149 -26.52 51.30 0.77
CA ALA A 149 -27.27 50.37 -0.05
C ALA A 149 -28.39 49.68 0.74
N GLY A 150 -28.12 49.23 1.97
CA GLY A 150 -29.15 48.68 2.86
C GLY A 150 -30.28 49.67 3.15
N ALA A 151 -29.92 50.92 3.47
CA ALA A 151 -30.87 52.00 3.68
C ALA A 151 -31.74 52.27 2.44
N GLU A 152 -31.15 52.36 1.25
CA GLU A 152 -31.89 52.62 0.01
C GLU A 152 -32.78 51.44 -0.40
N LEU A 153 -32.28 50.20 -0.30
CA LEU A 153 -33.07 49.00 -0.54
C LEU A 153 -34.32 48.97 0.34
N SER A 154 -34.15 49.28 1.64
CA SER A 154 -35.26 49.33 2.58
C SER A 154 -36.34 50.33 2.12
N ARG A 155 -35.93 51.55 1.70
CA ARG A 155 -36.86 52.58 1.20
C ARG A 155 -37.61 52.15 -0.06
N VAL A 156 -36.96 51.40 -0.95
CA VAL A 156 -37.60 50.87 -2.17
C VAL A 156 -38.69 49.87 -1.80
N GLY A 157 -38.42 48.94 -0.88
CA GLY A 157 -39.42 47.96 -0.44
C GLY A 157 -40.69 48.59 0.14
N PHE A 158 -40.56 49.65 0.94
CA PHE A 158 -41.69 50.28 1.64
C PHE A 158 -42.46 51.30 0.81
N ASN A 159 -41.82 51.98 -0.16
CA ASN A 159 -42.56 52.88 -1.06
C ASN A 159 -43.47 52.14 -2.04
N LEU A 160 -43.19 50.87 -2.34
CA LEU A 160 -43.97 50.05 -3.26
C LEU A 160 -45.32 49.57 -2.67
N THR A 161 -45.57 49.75 -1.36
CA THR A 161 -46.84 49.37 -0.70
C THR A 161 -47.87 50.50 -0.57
N GLY A 162 -47.56 51.72 -1.04
CA GLY A 162 -48.55 52.74 -1.37
C GLY A 162 -49.00 53.67 -0.23
N THR A 163 -48.25 54.74 0.02
CA THR A 163 -48.79 56.05 0.42
C THR A 163 -47.98 57.17 -0.25
N SER A 164 -48.57 58.36 -0.32
CA SER A 164 -48.43 59.33 -1.40
C SER A 164 -47.28 60.36 -1.25
N GLN A 165 -46.64 60.63 -2.40
CA GLN A 165 -46.13 61.91 -2.93
C GLN A 165 -44.80 62.55 -2.47
N GLN A 166 -43.95 62.68 -3.50
CA GLN A 166 -43.21 63.87 -3.96
C GLN A 166 -41.84 64.18 -3.32
N ASN A 167 -40.83 63.97 -4.18
CA ASN A 167 -39.54 64.66 -4.31
C ASN A 167 -38.53 64.54 -3.17
N PHE A 168 -37.46 63.75 -3.39
CA PHE A 168 -36.04 64.16 -3.41
C PHE A 168 -35.22 62.90 -3.79
N LYS A 169 -34.75 62.78 -5.04
CA LYS A 169 -33.33 62.91 -5.47
C LYS A 169 -32.29 62.29 -4.52
N THR A 170 -31.79 61.12 -4.89
CA THR A 170 -30.41 60.69 -4.65
C THR A 170 -29.84 60.14 -5.95
N GLY A 171 -28.64 60.59 -6.31
CA GLY A 171 -27.94 60.21 -7.52
C GLY A 171 -26.89 59.15 -7.23
N VAL A 172 -26.47 58.42 -8.26
CA VAL A 172 -25.14 57.80 -8.25
C VAL A 172 -24.14 58.92 -8.51
N ILE A 173 -23.14 59.07 -7.64
CA ILE A 173 -21.92 59.78 -8.04
C ILE A 173 -21.15 58.84 -8.97
N SER A 174 -21.53 58.84 -10.25
CA SER A 174 -20.55 58.70 -11.32
C SER A 174 -20.93 59.73 -12.38
N LYS A 175 -19.95 60.56 -12.75
CA LYS A 175 -20.14 61.63 -13.72
C LYS A 175 -20.54 61.02 -15.07
N GLN A 176 -21.76 61.35 -15.51
CA GLN A 176 -22.25 61.49 -16.89
C GLN A 176 -23.32 60.48 -17.36
N SER A 177 -24.45 61.09 -17.73
CA SER A 177 -25.59 60.59 -18.54
C SER A 177 -26.43 59.43 -17.96
N GLY A 178 -27.76 59.47 -17.90
CA GLY A 178 -28.72 60.45 -18.41
C GLY A 178 -29.90 59.84 -19.18
N HIS A 179 -30.33 58.59 -18.91
CA HIS A 179 -31.66 58.04 -19.26
C HIS A 179 -31.87 56.69 -18.55
N TRP A 180 -33.10 56.41 -18.07
CA TRP A 180 -33.51 55.11 -17.56
C TRP A 180 -34.89 54.73 -18.09
N SER A 181 -34.99 53.51 -18.60
CA SER A 181 -36.20 52.73 -18.81
C SER A 181 -36.15 51.53 -17.87
N VAL A 182 -37.26 51.19 -17.24
CA VAL A 182 -37.43 49.88 -16.58
C VAL A 182 -37.68 48.89 -17.71
N GLU A 183 -36.64 48.18 -18.15
CA GLU A 183 -36.87 46.90 -18.81
C GLU A 183 -37.16 45.86 -17.72
N GLU A 184 -38.28 45.15 -17.84
CA GLU A 184 -38.55 43.94 -17.08
C GLU A 184 -37.48 42.89 -17.40
N SER A 185 -36.33 42.95 -16.75
CA SER A 185 -35.32 41.88 -16.84
C SER A 185 -35.74 40.75 -15.91
N SER A 186 -36.54 39.80 -16.42
CA SER A 186 -36.75 38.53 -15.74
C SER A 186 -35.48 37.67 -15.89
N GLU A 187 -34.50 37.88 -15.01
CA GLU A 187 -33.31 37.03 -14.92
C GLU A 187 -33.67 35.66 -14.34
N HIS A 188 -33.07 34.60 -14.87
CA HIS A 188 -33.29 33.22 -14.44
C HIS A 188 -31.97 32.58 -14.01
N ILE A 189 -32.01 31.72 -12.99
CA ILE A 189 -30.83 30.97 -12.54
C ILE A 189 -30.57 29.83 -13.53
N VAL A 190 -29.35 29.81 -14.08
CA VAL A 190 -28.87 28.76 -14.99
C VAL A 190 -27.67 28.07 -14.38
N ASN A 191 -27.75 26.74 -14.26
CA ASN A 191 -26.71 25.88 -13.74
C ASN A 191 -25.84 25.40 -14.90
N PHE A 192 -24.55 25.69 -14.86
CA PHE A 192 -23.56 25.28 -15.85
C PHE A 192 -22.66 24.19 -15.29
N ALA A 193 -22.55 23.08 -15.98
CA ALA A 193 -21.70 21.96 -15.60
C ALA A 193 -21.00 21.36 -16.83
N THR A 194 -19.79 20.83 -16.66
CA THR A 194 -19.06 20.17 -17.75
C THR A 194 -18.52 18.80 -17.36
N SER A 195 -18.26 17.97 -18.37
CA SER A 195 -17.51 16.71 -18.25
C SER A 195 -16.25 16.77 -19.14
N PRO A 196 -15.03 16.77 -18.57
CA PRO A 196 -14.72 16.85 -17.14
C PRO A 196 -15.11 18.22 -16.54
N SER A 197 -15.28 18.26 -15.22
CA SER A 197 -15.60 19.48 -14.46
C SER A 197 -14.41 20.44 -14.40
N GLY A 198 -14.64 21.68 -13.97
CA GLY A 198 -13.60 22.71 -13.80
C GLY A 198 -13.26 23.45 -15.10
N ALA A 199 -14.25 23.71 -15.94
CA ALA A 199 -14.13 24.62 -17.09
C ALA A 199 -14.56 26.03 -16.68
N SER A 200 -13.97 27.05 -17.29
CA SER A 200 -14.44 28.43 -17.17
C SER A 200 -15.60 28.68 -18.12
N VAL A 201 -16.58 29.47 -17.70
CA VAL A 201 -17.80 29.80 -18.46
C VAL A 201 -17.83 31.28 -18.79
N TYR A 202 -18.17 31.59 -20.04
CA TYR A 202 -18.34 32.94 -20.55
C TYR A 202 -19.74 33.08 -21.13
N LEU A 203 -20.48 34.10 -20.71
CA LEU A 203 -21.80 34.47 -21.23
C LEU A 203 -21.66 35.71 -22.10
N ASN A 204 -22.03 35.64 -23.38
CA ASN A 204 -21.89 36.75 -24.34
C ASN A 204 -20.47 37.35 -24.35
N ASN A 205 -19.46 36.47 -24.30
CA ASN A 205 -18.03 36.81 -24.16
C ASN A 205 -17.60 37.46 -22.84
N GLN A 206 -18.50 37.71 -21.90
CA GLN A 206 -18.16 38.14 -20.55
C GLN A 206 -17.90 36.92 -19.67
N PHE A 207 -16.80 36.92 -18.93
CA PHE A 207 -16.50 35.87 -17.96
C PHE A 207 -17.54 35.87 -16.84
N VAL A 208 -18.11 34.70 -16.54
CA VAL A 208 -19.15 34.56 -15.50
C VAL A 208 -18.79 33.49 -14.46
N CYS A 209 -17.90 32.55 -14.78
CA CYS A 209 -17.53 31.49 -13.85
C CYS A 209 -16.14 30.92 -14.14
N SER A 210 -15.35 30.70 -13.08
CA SER A 210 -13.98 30.17 -13.17
C SER A 210 -13.93 28.65 -13.33
N GLN A 211 -14.85 27.93 -12.70
CA GLN A 211 -14.87 26.48 -12.64
C GLN A 211 -16.31 25.95 -12.59
N THR A 212 -16.67 25.08 -13.52
CA THR A 212 -17.91 24.29 -13.49
C THR A 212 -17.82 23.12 -12.50
N PRO A 213 -18.91 22.73 -11.81
CA PRO A 213 -20.24 23.30 -11.92
C PRO A 213 -20.38 24.66 -11.23
N CYS A 214 -21.21 25.55 -11.76
CA CYS A 214 -21.51 26.87 -11.21
C CYS A 214 -22.88 27.39 -11.67
N GLN A 215 -23.49 28.29 -10.91
CA GLN A 215 -24.82 28.83 -11.18
C GLN A 215 -24.70 30.32 -11.48
N GLN A 216 -25.48 30.85 -12.43
CA GLN A 216 -25.44 32.27 -12.81
C GLN A 216 -26.84 32.79 -13.14
N TYR A 217 -27.09 34.05 -12.82
CA TYR A 217 -28.27 34.77 -13.30
C TYR A 217 -28.07 35.14 -14.76
N VAL A 218 -29.01 34.74 -15.60
CA VAL A 218 -28.99 35.01 -17.04
C VAL A 218 -30.28 35.76 -17.38
N PRO A 219 -30.20 36.95 -18.00
CA PRO A 219 -31.37 37.71 -18.46
C PRO A 219 -32.27 36.86 -19.36
N HIS A 220 -33.55 37.19 -19.45
CA HIS A 220 -34.45 36.57 -20.42
C HIS A 220 -33.97 36.85 -21.85
N GLY A 221 -33.80 35.81 -22.67
CA GLY A 221 -33.39 35.98 -24.05
C GLY A 221 -32.51 34.85 -24.56
N THR A 222 -31.80 35.14 -25.64
CA THR A 222 -30.86 34.20 -26.27
C THR A 222 -29.43 34.66 -26.01
N HIS A 223 -28.62 33.77 -25.44
CA HIS A 223 -27.25 34.06 -25.02
C HIS A 223 -26.27 33.07 -25.64
N SER A 224 -25.06 33.55 -25.94
CA SER A 224 -23.94 32.68 -26.31
C SER A 224 -23.19 32.27 -25.04
N VAL A 225 -23.03 30.96 -24.82
CA VAL A 225 -22.28 30.43 -23.68
C VAL A 225 -21.06 29.68 -24.20
N ARG A 226 -19.86 30.09 -23.76
CA ARG A 226 -18.59 29.45 -24.12
C ARG A 226 -17.93 28.84 -22.90
N PHE A 227 -17.53 27.58 -23.04
CA PHE A 227 -16.80 26.79 -22.05
C PHE A 227 -15.34 26.63 -22.48
N GLU A 228 -14.42 26.88 -21.55
CA GLU A 228 -12.98 26.74 -21.79
C GLU A 228 -12.31 25.95 -20.67
N LYS A 229 -11.48 24.97 -21.03
CA LYS A 229 -10.63 24.22 -20.12
C LYS A 229 -9.28 23.96 -20.77
N GLN A 230 -8.20 24.08 -20.01
CA GLN A 230 -6.84 23.89 -20.54
C GLN A 230 -6.68 22.49 -21.15
N ARG A 231 -6.10 22.41 -22.36
CA ARG A 231 -5.96 21.18 -23.18
C ARG A 231 -7.28 20.52 -23.60
N TYR A 232 -8.39 21.25 -23.62
CA TYR A 232 -9.67 20.80 -24.22
C TYR A 232 -10.12 21.79 -25.30
N GLU A 233 -10.92 21.30 -26.25
CA GLU A 233 -11.57 22.13 -27.26
C GLU A 233 -12.55 23.12 -26.60
N LYS A 234 -12.51 24.36 -27.06
CA LYS A 234 -13.46 25.39 -26.64
C LYS A 234 -14.84 25.03 -27.19
N LYS A 235 -15.85 25.00 -26.34
CA LYS A 235 -17.23 24.68 -26.74
C LYS A 235 -18.12 25.89 -26.60
N THR A 236 -18.86 26.25 -27.65
CA THR A 236 -19.83 27.36 -27.61
C THR A 236 -21.22 26.82 -27.94
N ILE A 237 -22.21 27.18 -27.13
CA ILE A 237 -23.61 26.82 -27.31
C ILE A 237 -24.49 28.08 -27.29
N THR A 238 -25.74 27.90 -27.71
CA THR A 238 -26.79 28.92 -27.57
C THR A 238 -27.71 28.53 -26.43
N LEU A 239 -27.86 29.42 -25.45
CA LEU A 239 -28.75 29.28 -24.30
C LEU A 239 -29.98 30.15 -24.51
N LYS A 240 -31.18 29.59 -24.29
CA LYS A 240 -32.44 30.35 -24.27
C LYS A 240 -33.08 30.30 -22.88
N THR A 241 -33.24 31.46 -22.26
CA THR A 241 -33.92 31.64 -20.98
C THR A 241 -35.33 32.18 -21.22
N PRO A 242 -36.35 31.70 -20.47
CA PRO A 242 -36.26 30.85 -19.28
C PRO A 242 -36.26 29.35 -19.56
N ASP A 243 -36.37 28.97 -20.84
CA ASP A 243 -36.61 27.58 -21.26
C ASP A 243 -35.53 26.58 -20.81
N GLN A 244 -34.29 27.06 -20.60
CA GLN A 244 -33.15 26.26 -20.22
C GLN A 244 -32.48 26.81 -18.96
N THR A 245 -32.53 26.02 -17.87
CA THR A 245 -31.94 26.37 -16.57
C THR A 245 -30.86 25.40 -16.11
N ASN A 246 -30.65 24.29 -16.83
CA ASN A 246 -29.61 23.30 -16.52
C ASN A 246 -28.84 22.94 -17.80
N ILE A 247 -27.57 23.33 -17.84
CA ILE A 247 -26.66 23.14 -18.97
C ILE A 247 -25.53 22.20 -18.55
N GLN A 248 -25.48 21.05 -19.21
CA GLN A 248 -24.45 20.03 -19.00
C GLN A 248 -23.72 19.77 -20.33
N GLU A 249 -22.42 20.05 -20.37
CA GLU A 249 -21.64 19.95 -21.60
C GLU A 249 -20.39 19.08 -21.48
N SER A 250 -20.20 18.16 -22.43
CA SER A 250 -18.94 17.40 -22.53
C SER A 250 -17.91 18.14 -23.37
N LEU A 251 -16.68 18.23 -22.88
CA LEU A 251 -15.54 18.83 -23.56
C LEU A 251 -14.64 17.75 -24.16
N SER A 252 -14.23 17.94 -25.41
CA SER A 252 -13.30 17.05 -26.11
C SER A 252 -11.85 17.41 -25.73
N PRO A 253 -11.02 16.49 -25.24
CA PRO A 253 -9.61 16.76 -24.97
C PRO A 253 -8.83 16.96 -26.29
N LEU A 254 -7.81 17.82 -26.23
CA LEU A 254 -6.83 18.08 -27.30
C LEU A 254 -5.59 17.17 -27.22
N PHE A 255 -5.62 16.19 -26.32
CA PHE A 255 -4.56 15.22 -26.07
C PHE A 255 -5.13 13.80 -26.10
N GLY A 256 -4.25 12.81 -26.27
CA GLY A 256 -4.58 11.41 -26.03
C GLY A 256 -3.85 10.87 -24.81
N THR A 257 -4.25 9.70 -24.34
CA THR A 257 -3.60 9.01 -23.23
C THR A 257 -2.89 7.78 -23.74
N LEU A 258 -1.68 7.53 -23.25
CA LEU A 258 -0.93 6.32 -23.50
C LEU A 258 -0.85 5.51 -22.22
N ASP A 259 -1.49 4.35 -22.21
CA ASP A 259 -1.40 3.37 -21.15
C ASP A 259 -0.46 2.25 -21.60
N PHE A 260 0.65 2.08 -20.89
CA PHE A 260 1.69 1.16 -21.31
C PHE A 260 2.07 0.22 -20.17
N GLN A 261 1.93 -1.08 -20.43
CA GLN A 261 2.24 -2.13 -19.48
C GLN A 261 3.09 -3.22 -20.12
N THR A 262 3.87 -3.89 -19.27
CA THR A 262 4.71 -5.00 -19.69
C THR A 262 4.59 -6.20 -18.75
N ALA A 263 4.88 -7.37 -19.31
CA ALA A 263 5.18 -8.58 -18.56
C ALA A 263 6.67 -8.94 -18.74
N PRO A 264 7.52 -8.84 -17.71
CA PRO A 264 7.20 -8.42 -16.33
C PRO A 264 7.03 -6.90 -16.18
N LYS A 265 6.43 -6.49 -15.05
CA LYS A 265 6.25 -5.07 -14.67
C LYS A 265 7.55 -4.48 -14.10
N GLY A 266 7.63 -3.16 -14.05
CA GLY A 266 8.72 -2.41 -13.42
C GLY A 266 9.86 -2.04 -14.37
N LEU A 267 9.70 -2.27 -15.68
CA LEU A 267 10.72 -1.98 -16.68
C LEU A 267 10.71 -0.49 -17.02
N SER A 268 11.89 0.12 -17.15
CA SER A 268 12.04 1.53 -17.51
C SER A 268 11.64 1.76 -18.97
N VAL A 269 10.88 2.83 -19.18
CA VAL A 269 10.33 3.23 -20.48
C VAL A 269 10.92 4.57 -20.90
N PHE A 270 11.39 4.64 -22.14
CA PHE A 270 12.03 5.79 -22.72
C PHE A 270 11.31 6.26 -23.97
N SER A 271 11.40 7.55 -24.27
CA SER A 271 11.13 8.08 -25.61
C SER A 271 12.28 8.99 -26.04
N GLY A 272 13.05 8.55 -27.02
CA GLY A 272 14.34 9.16 -27.34
C GLY A 272 15.32 9.05 -26.16
N ALA A 273 15.87 10.19 -25.72
CA ALA A 273 16.81 10.25 -24.60
C ALA A 273 16.13 10.37 -23.22
N ASN A 274 14.82 10.61 -23.16
CA ASN A 274 14.11 10.91 -21.92
C ASN A 274 13.46 9.66 -21.35
N GLU A 275 13.72 9.37 -20.06
CA GLU A 275 12.97 8.37 -19.30
C GLU A 275 11.59 8.92 -18.96
N TRP A 276 10.54 8.17 -19.28
CA TRP A 276 9.15 8.54 -19.00
C TRP A 276 8.63 7.92 -17.71
N GLY A 277 9.25 6.84 -17.22
CA GLY A 277 8.87 6.15 -16.00
C GLY A 277 9.09 4.64 -16.09
N LYS A 278 8.43 3.88 -15.22
CA LYS A 278 8.46 2.41 -15.19
C LYS A 278 7.07 1.82 -15.42
N THR A 279 6.98 0.63 -16.02
CA THR A 279 5.70 -0.03 -16.28
C THR A 279 5.05 -0.63 -15.02
N PRO A 280 3.70 -0.67 -14.94
CA PRO A 280 2.75 0.01 -15.82
C PRO A 280 2.75 1.53 -15.57
N PHE A 281 2.56 2.33 -16.62
CA PHE A 281 2.35 3.77 -16.47
C PHE A 281 1.29 4.29 -17.44
N SER A 282 0.76 5.47 -17.13
CA SER A 282 -0.19 6.21 -17.96
C SER A 282 0.33 7.63 -18.16
N LYS A 283 0.23 8.17 -19.37
CA LYS A 283 0.69 9.53 -19.68
C LYS A 283 -0.18 10.20 -20.74
N GLU A 284 -0.59 11.44 -20.47
CA GLU A 284 -1.23 12.30 -21.45
C GLU A 284 -0.19 12.89 -22.41
N LEU A 285 -0.45 12.76 -23.71
CA LEU A 285 0.47 13.16 -24.77
C LEU A 285 -0.30 13.94 -25.85
N ASP A 286 0.36 14.92 -26.44
CA ASP A 286 -0.21 15.60 -27.60
C ASP A 286 -0.35 14.61 -28.77
N PRO A 287 -1.34 14.77 -29.67
CA PRO A 287 -1.54 13.85 -30.77
C PRO A 287 -0.31 13.76 -31.67
N GLY A 288 0.14 12.54 -31.98
CA GLY A 288 1.37 12.32 -32.73
C GLY A 288 1.88 10.90 -32.67
N LEU A 289 2.99 10.66 -33.38
CA LEU A 289 3.67 9.37 -33.40
C LEU A 289 4.85 9.38 -32.42
N TYR A 290 4.82 8.49 -31.45
CA TYR A 290 5.85 8.35 -30.42
C TYR A 290 6.61 7.05 -30.60
N THR A 291 7.94 7.11 -30.48
CA THR A 291 8.78 5.92 -30.37
C THR A 291 9.06 5.67 -28.91
N ILE A 292 8.70 4.48 -28.45
CA ILE A 292 8.81 4.00 -27.08
C ILE A 292 9.89 2.92 -27.06
N GLU A 293 10.82 3.01 -26.11
CA GLU A 293 11.91 2.06 -25.95
C GLU A 293 11.92 1.51 -24.53
N ILE A 294 12.04 0.19 -24.41
CA ILE A 294 12.27 -0.52 -23.15
C ILE A 294 13.74 -0.93 -23.13
N LYS A 295 14.46 -0.53 -22.09
CA LYS A 295 15.88 -0.86 -21.88
C LYS A 295 16.08 -1.40 -20.48
N ASP A 296 16.63 -2.60 -20.39
CA ASP A 296 16.97 -3.22 -19.11
C ASP A 296 18.20 -4.14 -19.28
N PRO A 297 19.12 -4.21 -18.29
CA PRO A 297 20.26 -5.13 -18.35
C PRO A 297 19.87 -6.62 -18.46
N CYS A 298 18.71 -7.00 -17.91
CA CYS A 298 18.25 -8.38 -17.76
C CYS A 298 17.25 -8.83 -18.83
N PHE A 299 16.68 -7.88 -19.59
CA PHE A 299 15.63 -8.15 -20.56
C PHE A 299 16.02 -7.65 -21.95
N GLU A 300 15.40 -8.24 -22.98
CA GLU A 300 15.60 -7.81 -24.35
C GLU A 300 15.12 -6.37 -24.55
N SER A 301 15.84 -5.60 -25.37
CA SER A 301 15.42 -4.24 -25.70
C SER A 301 14.29 -4.28 -26.71
N ILE A 302 13.21 -3.57 -26.44
CA ILE A 302 12.04 -3.48 -27.33
C ILE A 302 11.83 -2.04 -27.74
N THR A 303 11.58 -1.82 -29.04
CA THR A 303 11.16 -0.54 -29.59
C THR A 303 9.76 -0.68 -30.17
N TYR A 304 8.85 0.20 -29.76
CA TYR A 304 7.46 0.22 -30.21
C TYR A 304 7.09 1.61 -30.71
N ARG A 305 6.23 1.71 -31.74
CA ARG A 305 5.73 2.99 -32.25
C ARG A 305 4.24 3.12 -31.94
N ALA A 306 3.88 4.08 -31.08
CA ALA A 306 2.51 4.36 -30.69
C ALA A 306 2.00 5.61 -31.39
N HIS A 307 0.81 5.54 -31.98
CA HIS A 307 0.15 6.71 -32.58
C HIS A 307 -0.94 7.20 -31.64
N VAL A 308 -0.67 8.28 -30.92
CA VAL A 308 -1.61 8.88 -29.99
C VAL A 308 -2.53 9.83 -30.75
N LYS A 309 -3.84 9.69 -30.54
CA LYS A 309 -4.88 10.55 -31.12
C LYS A 309 -5.62 11.29 -30.01
N SER A 310 -6.11 12.49 -30.32
CA SER A 310 -6.91 13.29 -29.39
C SER A 310 -8.14 12.53 -28.90
N GLY A 311 -8.40 12.54 -27.59
CA GLY A 311 -9.55 11.88 -26.97
C GLY A 311 -9.50 10.37 -26.90
N ASN A 312 -8.44 9.74 -27.42
CA ASN A 312 -8.28 8.29 -27.36
C ASN A 312 -7.26 7.90 -26.30
N THR A 313 -7.54 6.79 -25.62
CA THR A 313 -6.55 6.06 -24.83
C THR A 313 -6.00 4.93 -25.67
N GLU A 314 -4.71 4.99 -25.97
CA GLU A 314 -3.97 3.90 -26.59
C GLU A 314 -3.39 3.01 -25.50
N THR A 315 -3.85 1.76 -25.44
CA THR A 315 -3.35 0.78 -24.46
C THR A 315 -2.41 -0.21 -25.14
N ILE A 316 -1.20 -0.33 -24.60
CA ILE A 316 -0.16 -1.22 -25.09
C ILE A 316 0.23 -2.20 -23.98
N ASP A 317 0.20 -3.49 -24.32
CA ASP A 317 0.64 -4.58 -23.46
C ASP A 317 1.71 -5.39 -24.19
N LEU A 318 2.92 -5.44 -23.61
CA LEU A 318 4.07 -6.12 -24.22
C LEU A 318 4.70 -7.13 -23.27
N TYR A 319 4.95 -8.32 -23.79
CA TYR A 319 5.85 -9.27 -23.14
C TYR A 319 7.31 -8.94 -23.48
N VAL A 320 8.16 -8.80 -22.48
CA VAL A 320 9.60 -8.54 -22.64
C VAL A 320 10.39 -9.79 -22.23
N PRO A 321 11.01 -10.51 -23.19
CA PRO A 321 11.78 -11.69 -22.88
C PRO A 321 13.00 -11.38 -22.01
N LYS A 322 13.34 -12.31 -21.10
CA LYS A 322 14.62 -12.27 -20.36
C LYS A 322 15.77 -12.56 -21.31
N LYS A 323 16.86 -11.81 -21.18
CA LYS A 323 18.15 -12.16 -21.78
C LYS A 323 18.66 -13.46 -21.20
N LYS A 324 19.47 -14.19 -21.97
CA LYS A 324 19.96 -15.52 -21.59
C LYS A 324 21.48 -15.60 -21.62
N ALA A 325 22.01 -16.47 -20.78
CA ALA A 325 23.42 -16.84 -20.69
C ALA A 325 23.57 -18.36 -20.63
N GLY A 326 24.74 -18.85 -21.02
CA GLY A 326 25.11 -20.25 -20.84
C GLY A 326 25.71 -20.49 -19.46
N LEU A 327 25.36 -21.61 -18.84
CA LEU A 327 25.95 -22.09 -17.58
C LEU A 327 26.33 -23.56 -17.70
N LYS A 328 27.52 -23.93 -17.24
CA LYS A 328 27.94 -25.33 -17.13
C LYS A 328 28.56 -25.57 -15.77
N ILE A 329 27.93 -26.41 -14.96
CA ILE A 329 28.42 -26.75 -13.62
C ILE A 329 29.00 -28.15 -13.61
N PHE A 330 30.22 -28.31 -13.08
CA PHE A 330 30.81 -29.59 -12.72
C PHE A 330 30.92 -29.69 -11.20
N ALA A 331 30.52 -30.82 -10.64
CA ALA A 331 30.63 -31.09 -9.20
C ALA A 331 31.42 -32.38 -8.95
N PHE A 332 32.18 -32.39 -7.87
CA PHE A 332 33.02 -33.51 -7.45
C PHE A 332 32.74 -33.87 -5.99
N GLU A 333 32.61 -35.16 -5.69
CA GLU A 333 32.58 -35.74 -4.34
C GLU A 333 33.72 -36.77 -4.25
N GLN A 334 34.53 -36.73 -3.21
CA GLN A 334 35.71 -37.57 -3.01
C GLN A 334 36.61 -37.60 -4.24
N SER A 335 36.84 -36.41 -4.81
CA SER A 335 37.59 -36.20 -6.07
C SER A 335 37.04 -36.93 -7.31
N SER A 336 35.81 -37.45 -7.25
CA SER A 336 35.12 -38.11 -8.36
C SER A 336 33.95 -37.25 -8.85
N ALA A 337 33.77 -37.16 -10.17
CA ALA A 337 32.64 -36.41 -10.73
C ALA A 337 31.31 -37.00 -10.27
N THR A 338 30.41 -36.15 -9.77
CA THR A 338 29.07 -36.56 -9.31
C THR A 338 27.99 -36.11 -10.30
N SER A 339 26.78 -36.65 -10.15
CA SER A 339 25.61 -36.33 -10.96
C SER A 339 24.47 -35.85 -10.07
N GLY A 340 23.55 -35.08 -10.66
CA GLY A 340 22.44 -34.47 -9.95
C GLY A 340 21.86 -33.29 -10.72
N THR A 341 20.98 -32.56 -10.07
CA THR A 341 20.16 -31.51 -10.68
C THR A 341 20.71 -30.14 -10.34
N VAL A 342 20.72 -29.24 -11.32
CA VAL A 342 21.02 -27.81 -11.18
C VAL A 342 19.70 -27.04 -11.09
N PHE A 343 19.62 -26.13 -10.13
CA PHE A 343 18.49 -25.25 -9.91
C PHE A 343 18.92 -23.79 -10.04
N ILE A 344 18.09 -22.99 -10.72
CA ILE A 344 18.22 -21.55 -10.85
C ILE A 344 16.91 -20.93 -10.41
N ASP A 345 16.99 -19.95 -9.51
CA ASP A 345 15.81 -19.30 -8.91
C ASP A 345 14.81 -20.34 -8.33
N GLY A 346 15.37 -21.45 -7.81
CA GLY A 346 14.68 -22.60 -7.25
C GLY A 346 13.90 -23.47 -8.24
N GLN A 347 14.08 -23.29 -9.56
CA GLN A 347 13.52 -24.17 -10.58
C GLN A 347 14.61 -25.11 -11.14
N PRO A 348 14.32 -26.41 -11.32
CA PRO A 348 15.27 -27.31 -11.95
C PRO A 348 15.48 -26.91 -13.41
N VAL A 349 16.72 -26.65 -13.80
CA VAL A 349 17.07 -26.19 -15.16
C VAL A 349 17.81 -27.23 -15.99
N GLY A 350 18.35 -28.28 -15.35
CA GLY A 350 19.00 -29.41 -16.01
C GLY A 350 20.00 -30.11 -15.10
N ASP A 351 20.88 -30.91 -15.67
CA ASP A 351 21.78 -31.79 -14.90
C ASP A 351 23.21 -31.24 -14.77
N ILE A 352 23.90 -31.64 -13.71
CA ILE A 352 25.34 -31.40 -13.54
C ILE A 352 26.10 -31.95 -14.76
N GLY A 353 27.01 -31.13 -15.31
CA GLY A 353 27.81 -31.43 -16.49
C GLY A 353 27.17 -31.05 -17.83
N GLN A 354 25.89 -30.68 -17.84
CA GLN A 354 25.18 -30.18 -19.02
C GLN A 354 25.47 -28.69 -19.24
N ALA A 355 25.50 -28.25 -20.50
CA ALA A 355 25.45 -26.83 -20.83
C ALA A 355 23.98 -26.37 -20.81
N LEU A 356 23.68 -25.44 -19.92
CA LEU A 356 22.33 -24.95 -19.59
C LEU A 356 22.16 -23.53 -20.11
N GLU A 357 20.98 -23.22 -20.64
CA GLU A 357 20.60 -21.87 -21.03
C GLU A 357 19.71 -21.27 -19.93
N ILE A 358 20.19 -20.22 -19.26
CA ILE A 358 19.56 -19.66 -18.06
C ILE A 358 19.40 -18.14 -18.17
N PRO A 359 18.52 -17.49 -17.40
CA PRO A 359 18.40 -16.04 -17.41
C PRO A 359 19.72 -15.34 -17.05
N LEU A 360 20.07 -14.30 -17.81
CA LEU A 360 21.33 -13.56 -17.65
C LEU A 360 21.52 -13.00 -16.24
N CYS A 361 20.45 -12.57 -15.60
CA CYS A 361 20.49 -11.96 -14.26
C CYS A 361 20.29 -12.95 -13.11
N SER A 362 20.37 -14.25 -13.37
CA SER A 362 20.41 -15.25 -12.31
C SER A 362 21.71 -15.10 -11.52
N LYS A 363 21.58 -14.89 -10.20
CA LYS A 363 22.73 -14.56 -9.33
C LYS A 363 23.35 -15.76 -8.64
N LYS A 364 22.57 -16.80 -8.43
CA LYS A 364 23.00 -18.01 -7.71
C LYS A 364 22.50 -19.26 -8.42
N ALA A 365 23.28 -20.32 -8.34
CA ALA A 365 22.85 -21.66 -8.70
C ALA A 365 22.93 -22.56 -7.47
N MET A 366 21.92 -23.41 -7.28
CA MET A 366 21.99 -24.54 -6.36
C MET A 366 22.21 -25.80 -7.16
N ILE A 367 23.06 -26.69 -6.68
CA ILE A 367 23.11 -28.07 -7.15
C ILE A 367 22.59 -28.99 -6.07
N GLN A 368 21.90 -30.04 -6.47
CA GLN A 368 21.53 -31.17 -5.62
C GLN A 368 22.07 -32.44 -6.25
N THR A 369 22.99 -33.13 -5.58
CA THR A 369 23.54 -34.40 -6.07
C THR A 369 22.55 -35.53 -5.85
N LYS A 370 22.76 -36.68 -6.51
CA LYS A 370 21.93 -37.88 -6.28
C LYS A 370 22.01 -38.43 -4.84
N SER A 371 23.11 -38.15 -4.13
CA SER A 371 23.23 -38.45 -2.69
C SER A 371 22.41 -37.49 -1.81
N GLY A 372 21.77 -36.50 -2.43
CA GLY A 372 20.93 -35.49 -1.80
C GLY A 372 21.71 -34.34 -1.15
N ARG A 373 23.04 -34.29 -1.32
CA ARG A 373 23.84 -33.13 -0.90
C ARG A 373 23.45 -31.92 -1.74
N THR A 374 23.31 -30.77 -1.08
CA THR A 374 22.99 -29.51 -1.75
C THR A 374 24.13 -28.52 -1.58
N TRP A 375 24.36 -27.70 -2.60
CA TRP A 375 25.37 -26.66 -2.53
C TRP A 375 25.00 -25.47 -3.40
N THR A 376 25.35 -24.26 -2.97
CA THR A 376 25.01 -23.00 -3.65
C THR A 376 26.26 -22.23 -4.04
N THR A 377 26.28 -21.67 -5.26
CA THR A 377 27.31 -20.74 -5.75
C THR A 377 26.71 -19.45 -6.22
N GLU A 378 27.50 -18.39 -6.13
CA GLU A 378 27.27 -17.19 -6.91
C GLU A 378 27.62 -17.40 -8.39
N LEU A 379 26.94 -16.66 -9.26
CA LEU A 379 27.12 -16.67 -10.70
C LEU A 379 27.57 -15.28 -11.17
N LYS A 380 28.54 -15.26 -12.07
CA LYS A 380 28.96 -14.09 -12.83
C LYS A 380 28.72 -14.38 -14.31
N LEU A 381 27.49 -14.14 -14.75
CA LEU A 381 27.04 -14.50 -16.10
C LEU A 381 27.33 -13.39 -17.11
N GLN A 382 27.61 -13.78 -18.35
CA GLN A 382 27.72 -12.88 -19.49
C GLN A 382 26.78 -13.33 -20.61
N GLU A 383 26.19 -12.36 -21.30
CA GLU A 383 25.23 -12.63 -22.37
C GLU A 383 25.94 -13.38 -23.51
N LYS A 384 25.32 -14.45 -24.01
CA LYS A 384 25.84 -15.29 -25.11
C LYS A 384 27.16 -16.02 -24.82
N GLU A 385 27.63 -16.05 -23.58
CA GLU A 385 28.78 -16.85 -23.16
C GLU A 385 28.38 -18.01 -22.24
N ILE A 386 29.21 -19.06 -22.19
CA ILE A 386 29.03 -20.18 -21.26
C ILE A 386 29.94 -19.97 -20.05
N THR A 387 29.36 -19.60 -18.91
CA THR A 387 30.05 -19.55 -17.62
C THR A 387 30.25 -20.97 -17.10
N THR A 388 31.49 -21.37 -16.84
CA THR A 388 31.81 -22.70 -16.30
C THR A 388 32.15 -22.60 -14.82
N VAL A 389 31.45 -23.36 -13.97
CA VAL A 389 31.71 -23.46 -12.52
C VAL A 389 32.16 -24.87 -12.18
N LYS A 390 33.20 -25.00 -11.36
CA LYS A 390 33.67 -26.29 -10.81
C LYS A 390 33.57 -26.25 -9.29
N ILE A 391 33.00 -27.30 -8.71
CA ILE A 391 32.65 -27.37 -7.30
C ILE A 391 33.25 -28.64 -6.70
N ASP A 392 34.10 -28.50 -5.70
CA ASP A 392 34.48 -29.61 -4.84
C ASP A 392 33.61 -29.56 -3.57
N LEU A 393 32.77 -30.57 -3.40
CA LEU A 393 31.79 -30.61 -2.32
C LEU A 393 32.41 -30.98 -0.96
N ASP A 394 33.64 -31.50 -0.94
CA ASP A 394 34.30 -31.89 0.30
C ASP A 394 35.09 -30.72 0.89
N GLU A 395 35.75 -29.90 0.06
CA GLU A 395 36.38 -28.65 0.49
C GLU A 395 35.33 -27.60 0.92
N ALA A 396 34.19 -27.53 0.22
CA ALA A 396 33.13 -26.57 0.52
C ALA A 396 32.41 -26.86 1.85
N ALA A 397 32.33 -28.12 2.28
CA ALA A 397 31.77 -28.49 3.58
C ALA A 397 32.73 -28.19 4.74
N GLN A 398 34.05 -28.27 4.51
CA GLN A 398 35.08 -27.96 5.51
C GLN A 398 35.25 -26.46 5.74
N ALA A 399 34.93 -25.62 4.75
CA ALA A 399 34.96 -24.15 4.89
C ALA A 399 33.89 -23.57 5.84
N ALA A 400 32.91 -24.39 6.28
CA ALA A 400 31.92 -24.01 7.30
C ALA A 400 32.43 -24.23 8.76
N GLY A 401 33.65 -24.72 8.94
CA GLY A 401 34.25 -25.01 10.25
C GLY A 401 35.10 -23.88 10.83
N SER A 402 34.55 -23.22 11.86
CA SER A 402 35.19 -22.46 12.97
C SER A 402 36.25 -21.38 12.67
N ASP A 403 35.85 -20.11 12.79
CA ASP A 403 36.65 -19.11 13.50
C ASP A 403 35.75 -18.42 14.54
N SER A 404 35.70 -18.99 15.74
CA SER A 404 34.92 -18.45 16.86
C SER A 404 35.73 -18.62 18.14
N THR A 405 36.21 -17.50 18.67
CA THR A 405 36.85 -17.40 19.99
C THR A 405 35.81 -17.33 21.14
N ASP A 406 34.53 -17.63 20.87
CA ASP A 406 33.49 -17.65 21.89
C ASP A 406 33.52 -19.02 22.61
N PRO A 407 33.63 -19.09 23.95
CA PRO A 407 33.63 -20.34 24.72
C PRO A 407 32.31 -21.15 24.67
N TYR A 408 31.42 -20.83 23.73
CA TYR A 408 30.21 -21.56 23.41
C TYR A 408 30.33 -22.02 21.96
N ASP A 409 30.25 -23.33 21.72
CA ASP A 409 30.41 -23.95 20.39
C ASP A 409 29.28 -23.52 19.46
N HIS A 410 29.40 -22.31 18.90
CA HIS A 410 28.55 -21.81 17.85
C HIS A 410 29.21 -22.08 16.51
N ILE A 411 28.49 -22.80 15.65
CA ILE A 411 28.96 -23.17 14.32
C ILE A 411 28.45 -22.12 13.34
N LEU A 412 29.36 -21.55 12.54
CA LEU A 412 29.01 -20.64 11.46
C LEU A 412 28.48 -21.47 10.29
N ILE A 413 27.24 -21.19 9.89
CA ILE A 413 26.62 -21.79 8.71
C ILE A 413 26.52 -20.71 7.64
N THR A 414 27.15 -20.97 6.49
CA THR A 414 27.03 -20.11 5.31
C THR A 414 25.63 -20.21 4.73
N GLY A 415 25.01 -19.07 4.43
CA GLY A 415 23.69 -19.03 3.81
C GLY A 415 23.68 -19.64 2.41
N GLY A 416 22.60 -20.32 2.05
CA GLY A 416 22.44 -20.94 0.75
C GLY A 416 21.00 -21.33 0.45
N MET A 417 20.79 -21.89 -0.74
CA MET A 417 19.54 -22.53 -1.09
C MET A 417 19.52 -23.99 -0.65
N PHE A 418 18.36 -24.49 -0.25
CA PHE A 418 18.14 -25.90 0.04
C PHE A 418 16.70 -26.32 -0.25
N VAL A 419 16.48 -27.62 -0.37
CA VAL A 419 15.13 -28.19 -0.45
C VAL A 419 14.59 -28.37 0.98
N MET A 420 13.58 -27.58 1.35
CA MET A 420 12.85 -27.70 2.61
C MET A 420 11.62 -28.61 2.41
N GLY A 421 11.25 -29.37 3.43
CA GLY A 421 10.13 -30.30 3.41
C GLY A 421 10.56 -31.76 3.18
N CYS A 422 9.63 -32.58 2.72
CA CYS A 422 9.87 -34.00 2.49
C CYS A 422 11.05 -34.25 1.52
N ILE A 423 11.76 -35.36 1.70
CA ILE A 423 12.77 -35.80 0.72
C ILE A 423 12.21 -36.95 -0.12
N GLU A 424 12.77 -37.16 -1.30
CA GLU A 424 12.42 -38.30 -2.14
C GLU A 424 12.65 -39.62 -1.37
N GLY A 425 11.64 -40.48 -1.32
CA GLY A 425 11.66 -41.75 -0.56
C GLY A 425 11.16 -41.65 0.88
N ASP A 426 10.84 -40.47 1.41
CA ASP A 426 10.11 -40.33 2.67
C ASP A 426 8.59 -40.31 2.42
N HIS A 427 7.89 -41.38 2.84
CA HIS A 427 6.45 -41.52 2.67
C HIS A 427 5.63 -41.14 3.92
N GLN A 428 6.27 -40.60 4.96
CA GLN A 428 5.62 -40.25 6.23
C GLN A 428 5.40 -38.74 6.41
N CYS A 429 5.51 -37.97 5.33
CA CYS A 429 5.21 -36.54 5.31
C CYS A 429 3.71 -36.33 5.11
N TYR A 430 3.14 -35.43 5.91
CA TYR A 430 1.73 -35.08 5.87
C TYR A 430 1.51 -33.61 5.50
N ASN A 431 2.30 -32.71 6.07
CA ASN A 431 2.11 -31.25 5.98
C ASN A 431 3.42 -30.51 5.64
N GLU A 432 4.38 -31.20 5.02
CA GLU A 432 5.73 -30.69 4.78
C GLU A 432 6.05 -30.66 3.27
N PRO A 433 5.46 -29.72 2.50
CA PRO A 433 5.63 -29.67 1.06
C PRO A 433 7.07 -29.36 0.68
N ASN A 434 7.53 -30.03 -0.37
CA ASN A 434 8.88 -29.86 -0.92
C ASN A 434 8.95 -28.53 -1.66
N ARG A 435 9.84 -27.65 -1.21
CA ARG A 435 10.07 -26.35 -1.85
C ARG A 435 11.52 -25.91 -1.72
N VAL A 436 11.99 -25.07 -2.62
CA VAL A 436 13.33 -24.49 -2.50
C VAL A 436 13.25 -23.24 -1.63
N VAL A 437 14.07 -23.20 -0.59
CA VAL A 437 14.19 -22.06 0.32
C VAL A 437 15.60 -21.50 0.25
N GLU A 438 15.72 -20.17 0.21
CA GLU A 438 17.00 -19.48 0.34
C GLU A 438 17.18 -18.95 1.77
N ILE A 439 18.30 -19.26 2.40
CA ILE A 439 18.84 -18.53 3.56
C ILE A 439 19.89 -17.55 3.02
N GLY A 440 19.54 -16.27 2.97
CA GLY A 440 20.29 -15.23 2.26
C GLY A 440 21.46 -14.63 3.03
N TYR A 441 21.79 -15.15 4.21
CA TYR A 441 22.83 -14.64 5.10
C TYR A 441 23.48 -15.79 5.87
N ASP A 442 24.70 -15.55 6.36
CA ASP A 442 25.39 -16.48 7.23
C ASP A 442 24.88 -16.30 8.67
N PHE A 443 24.83 -17.38 9.43
CA PHE A 443 24.38 -17.34 10.80
C PHE A 443 25.14 -18.35 11.66
N TYR A 444 25.35 -17.98 12.91
CA TYR A 444 25.85 -18.87 13.94
C TYR A 444 24.68 -19.66 14.52
N ILE A 445 24.86 -20.95 14.78
CA ILE A 445 23.90 -21.79 15.51
C ILE A 445 24.63 -22.54 16.63
N SER A 446 23.99 -22.71 17.80
CA SER A 446 24.56 -23.57 18.84
C SER A 446 24.77 -25.00 18.32
N LYS A 447 25.94 -25.58 18.60
CA LYS A 447 26.32 -26.96 18.22
C LYS A 447 25.35 -28.02 18.73
N ALA A 448 24.84 -27.81 19.94
CA ALA A 448 23.84 -28.64 20.58
C ALA A 448 22.70 -27.80 21.18
N GLU A 449 21.69 -28.48 21.72
CA GLU A 449 20.65 -27.90 22.54
C GLU A 449 21.25 -27.16 23.75
N ILE A 450 20.60 -26.10 24.20
CA ILE A 450 21.00 -25.35 25.39
C ILE A 450 20.93 -26.28 26.61
N THR A 451 22.03 -26.44 27.32
CA THR A 451 22.11 -27.36 28.46
C THR A 451 21.51 -26.77 29.74
N GLN A 452 21.11 -27.63 30.67
CA GLN A 452 20.62 -27.25 32.00
C GLN A 452 21.61 -26.38 32.77
N ALA A 453 22.92 -26.69 32.68
CA ALA A 453 23.95 -25.88 33.32
C ALA A 453 24.02 -24.48 32.71
N PHE A 454 24.01 -24.38 31.38
CA PHE A 454 24.10 -23.09 30.70
C PHE A 454 22.85 -22.24 30.91
N TRP A 455 21.67 -22.87 30.92
CA TRP A 455 20.44 -22.21 31.32
C TRP A 455 20.52 -21.65 32.73
N LYS A 456 20.95 -22.48 33.70
CA LYS A 456 21.06 -22.07 35.10
C LYS A 456 22.07 -20.94 35.31
N GLU A 457 23.19 -20.96 34.62
CA GLU A 457 24.17 -19.87 34.68
C GLU A 457 23.62 -18.56 34.11
N THR A 458 22.84 -18.64 33.04
CA THR A 458 22.29 -17.47 32.36
C THR A 458 21.11 -16.88 33.12
N MET A 459 20.16 -17.72 33.54
CA MET A 459 18.86 -17.34 34.10
C MET A 459 18.80 -17.43 35.62
N MET A 460 19.82 -17.99 36.28
CA MET A 460 19.93 -18.18 37.74
C MET A 460 18.95 -19.21 38.34
N TYR A 461 18.23 -19.97 37.53
CA TYR A 461 17.38 -21.09 37.96
C TYR A 461 17.38 -22.21 36.92
N ASN A 462 16.92 -23.42 37.26
CA ASN A 462 16.80 -24.54 36.31
C ASN A 462 15.35 -25.07 36.30
N PRO A 463 14.57 -24.87 35.21
CA PRO A 463 13.19 -25.32 35.12
C PRO A 463 13.04 -26.82 34.86
N SER A 464 14.10 -27.49 34.42
CA SER A 464 14.05 -28.89 33.98
C SER A 464 13.40 -29.85 34.98
N LYS A 465 12.56 -30.74 34.44
CA LYS A 465 12.02 -31.89 35.16
C LYS A 465 13.10 -32.95 35.38
N ASN A 466 13.90 -33.28 34.36
CA ASN A 466 14.92 -34.33 34.43
C ASN A 466 16.25 -33.82 35.01
N LYS A 467 16.24 -33.41 36.28
CA LYS A 467 17.44 -32.88 36.95
C LYS A 467 18.52 -33.94 37.20
N SER A 468 18.14 -35.21 37.27
CA SER A 468 19.04 -36.35 37.50
C SER A 468 19.97 -36.65 36.32
N CYS A 469 19.59 -36.24 35.12
CA CYS A 469 20.38 -36.42 33.90
C CYS A 469 21.75 -35.72 33.97
N GLY A 470 21.82 -34.59 34.69
CA GLY A 470 23.06 -33.87 34.95
C GLY A 470 23.23 -32.60 34.12
N LYS A 471 24.39 -31.96 34.30
CA LYS A 471 24.69 -30.60 33.80
C LYS A 471 24.63 -30.45 32.28
N ALA A 472 25.04 -31.49 31.57
CA ALA A 472 25.16 -31.51 30.11
C ALA A 472 23.85 -31.91 29.39
N CYS A 473 22.78 -32.18 30.13
CA CYS A 473 21.50 -32.50 29.51
C CYS A 473 20.81 -31.25 29.00
N PRO A 474 19.97 -31.34 27.95
CA PRO A 474 19.23 -30.20 27.45
C PRO A 474 18.31 -29.65 28.55
N VAL A 475 18.16 -28.33 28.56
CA VAL A 475 17.10 -27.70 29.34
C VAL A 475 15.76 -28.03 28.70
N GLU A 476 14.79 -28.41 29.53
CA GLU A 476 13.41 -28.66 29.14
C GLU A 476 12.45 -28.00 30.14
N MET A 477 11.14 -28.14 29.92
CA MET A 477 10.10 -27.40 30.68
C MET A 477 10.21 -25.89 30.51
N VAL A 478 10.61 -25.44 29.31
CA VAL A 478 10.69 -24.04 28.93
C VAL A 478 9.63 -23.71 27.89
N SER A 479 8.91 -22.61 28.12
CA SER A 479 7.95 -22.08 27.17
C SER A 479 8.65 -21.31 26.06
N TRP A 480 7.93 -21.03 24.97
CA TRP A 480 8.47 -20.22 23.88
C TRP A 480 8.93 -18.85 24.40
N TYR A 481 8.15 -18.22 25.29
CA TYR A 481 8.51 -16.94 25.92
C TYR A 481 9.74 -17.03 26.84
N ASP A 482 9.92 -18.15 27.55
CA ASP A 482 11.13 -18.36 28.36
C ASP A 482 12.37 -18.43 27.45
N ALA A 483 12.25 -19.08 26.29
CA ALA A 483 13.33 -19.21 25.31
C ALA A 483 13.73 -17.86 24.70
N LEU A 484 12.76 -17.00 24.36
CA LEU A 484 13.04 -15.63 23.91
C LEU A 484 13.71 -14.80 24.99
N SER A 485 13.24 -14.94 26.24
CA SER A 485 13.81 -14.24 27.39
C SER A 485 15.25 -14.68 27.63
N PHE A 486 15.53 -15.98 27.54
CA PHE A 486 16.88 -16.53 27.60
C PHE A 486 17.78 -15.93 26.50
N ALA A 487 17.30 -15.90 25.24
CA ALA A 487 18.03 -15.30 24.13
C ALA A 487 18.37 -13.81 24.40
N ASN A 488 17.40 -13.02 24.87
CA ASN A 488 17.62 -11.62 25.23
C ASN A 488 18.59 -11.44 26.41
N VAL A 489 18.49 -12.25 27.46
CA VAL A 489 19.41 -12.21 28.61
C VAL A 489 20.83 -12.53 28.15
N LEU A 490 20.98 -13.55 27.31
CA LEU A 490 22.28 -13.94 26.76
C LEU A 490 22.86 -12.84 25.88
N SER A 491 22.06 -12.24 24.99
CA SER A 491 22.47 -11.09 24.18
C SER A 491 22.98 -9.95 25.05
N ARG A 492 22.24 -9.55 26.10
CA ARG A 492 22.69 -8.50 27.02
C ARG A 492 24.00 -8.84 27.72
N LYS A 493 24.14 -10.08 28.23
CA LYS A 493 25.38 -10.54 28.88
C LYS A 493 26.59 -10.50 27.94
N LYS A 494 26.36 -10.64 26.63
CA LYS A 494 27.37 -10.61 25.57
C LYS A 494 27.53 -9.23 24.92
N GLY A 495 26.83 -8.20 25.39
CA GLY A 495 26.88 -6.85 24.81
C GLY A 495 26.26 -6.75 23.41
N LEU A 496 25.37 -7.68 23.04
CA LEU A 496 24.68 -7.73 21.77
C LEU A 496 23.26 -7.15 21.86
N GLU A 497 22.68 -6.88 20.70
CA GLU A 497 21.29 -6.41 20.61
C GLU A 497 20.29 -7.48 21.12
N GLN A 498 19.23 -7.03 21.78
CA GLN A 498 18.09 -7.89 22.11
C GLN A 498 17.17 -7.97 20.89
N CYS A 499 17.02 -9.15 20.30
CA CYS A 499 16.23 -9.32 19.08
C CYS A 499 14.72 -9.29 19.32
N TYR A 500 14.28 -9.43 20.58
CA TYR A 500 12.87 -9.41 20.94
C TYR A 500 12.55 -8.26 21.88
N GLU A 501 11.46 -7.55 21.63
CA GLU A 501 10.78 -6.73 22.62
C GLU A 501 9.59 -7.52 23.15
N ILE A 502 9.57 -7.77 24.46
CA ILE A 502 8.58 -8.66 25.11
C ILE A 502 7.77 -7.82 26.10
N LYS A 503 6.46 -7.68 25.85
CA LYS A 503 5.48 -7.00 26.72
C LYS A 503 4.35 -7.98 27.05
N GLY A 504 4.50 -8.73 28.14
CA GLY A 504 3.57 -9.81 28.45
C GLY A 504 3.61 -10.90 27.38
N PHE A 505 2.48 -11.12 26.70
CA PHE A 505 2.40 -12.06 25.57
C PHE A 505 2.62 -11.41 24.20
N ASP A 506 2.73 -10.08 24.16
CA ASP A 506 3.04 -9.35 22.94
C ASP A 506 4.55 -9.37 22.71
N VAL A 507 4.97 -9.96 21.59
CA VAL A 507 6.38 -10.08 21.21
C VAL A 507 6.59 -9.43 19.85
N VAL A 508 7.49 -8.46 19.81
CA VAL A 508 7.98 -7.88 18.57
C VAL A 508 9.37 -8.43 18.29
N PHE A 509 9.53 -9.12 17.17
CA PHE A 509 10.84 -9.52 16.66
C PHE A 509 11.40 -8.42 15.76
N LYS A 510 12.61 -7.96 16.07
CA LYS A 510 13.27 -6.87 15.36
C LYS A 510 13.69 -7.22 13.93
N GLY A 511 13.68 -8.50 13.56
CA GLY A 511 14.06 -8.97 12.24
C GLY A 511 15.36 -9.78 12.22
N LEU A 512 15.64 -10.38 11.07
CA LEU A 512 16.78 -11.28 10.85
C LEU A 512 18.12 -10.52 10.84
N GLU A 513 18.08 -9.21 10.65
CA GLU A 513 19.22 -8.30 10.72
C GLU A 513 19.75 -8.09 12.16
N CYS A 514 18.97 -8.47 13.18
CA CYS A 514 19.41 -8.39 14.57
C CYS A 514 20.66 -9.25 14.79
N ASN A 515 21.73 -8.64 15.30
CA ASN A 515 23.02 -9.29 15.51
C ASN A 515 23.14 -10.06 16.83
N GLY A 516 22.06 -10.12 17.62
CA GLY A 516 21.97 -10.84 18.89
C GLY A 516 21.43 -12.25 18.77
N TYR A 517 21.38 -12.95 19.91
CA TYR A 517 20.80 -14.28 19.99
C TYR A 517 19.28 -14.25 19.82
N ARG A 518 18.78 -15.26 19.13
CA ARG A 518 17.37 -15.47 18.85
C ARG A 518 17.07 -16.96 18.65
N LEU A 519 15.79 -17.31 18.63
CA LEU A 519 15.40 -18.62 18.13
C LEU A 519 15.67 -18.71 16.62
N PRO A 520 16.03 -19.90 16.10
CA PRO A 520 16.06 -20.14 14.66
C PRO A 520 14.66 -19.96 14.08
N THR A 521 14.58 -19.54 12.82
CA THR A 521 13.38 -19.78 12.01
C THR A 521 13.24 -21.27 11.73
N GLU A 522 12.04 -21.72 11.36
CA GLU A 522 11.81 -23.11 10.95
C GLU A 522 12.72 -23.50 9.78
N ALA A 523 12.95 -22.56 8.85
CA ALA A 523 13.82 -22.76 7.71
C ALA A 523 15.31 -22.79 8.08
N GLU A 524 15.79 -21.90 8.96
CA GLU A 524 17.17 -21.96 9.46
C GLU A 524 17.43 -23.28 10.19
N TRP A 525 16.48 -23.70 11.02
CA TRP A 525 16.58 -24.95 11.76
C TRP A 525 16.69 -26.14 10.81
N GLU A 526 15.82 -26.22 9.80
CA GLU A 526 15.82 -27.34 8.86
C GLU A 526 17.04 -27.31 7.93
N TYR A 527 17.48 -26.12 7.51
CA TYR A 527 18.72 -25.95 6.74
C TYR A 527 19.92 -26.49 7.53
N ALA A 528 20.04 -26.10 8.80
CA ALA A 528 21.08 -26.56 9.69
C ALA A 528 20.99 -28.07 9.96
N ALA A 529 19.77 -28.59 10.20
CA ALA A 529 19.52 -30.01 10.45
C ALA A 529 19.85 -30.91 9.25
N ARG A 530 19.78 -30.39 8.02
CA ARG A 530 20.22 -31.16 6.84
C ARG A 530 21.73 -31.32 6.78
N GLY A 531 22.52 -30.41 7.36
CA GLY A 531 23.98 -30.53 7.39
C GLY A 531 24.63 -30.59 6.01
N GLY A 532 24.01 -30.00 4.98
CA GLY A 532 24.43 -30.14 3.58
C GLY A 532 24.23 -31.55 2.99
N GLN A 533 23.46 -32.41 3.66
CA GLN A 533 23.20 -33.80 3.32
C GLN A 533 21.70 -34.03 3.05
N GLY A 534 21.38 -35.14 2.36
CA GLY A 534 20.02 -35.52 1.97
C GLY A 534 19.39 -36.63 2.80
N TYR A 535 19.82 -36.83 4.04
CA TYR A 535 19.37 -37.94 4.88
C TYR A 535 17.99 -37.70 5.52
N ARG A 536 17.29 -38.79 5.86
CA ARG A 536 16.00 -38.77 6.57
C ARG A 536 16.11 -38.16 7.96
N PHE A 537 17.18 -38.49 8.68
CA PHE A 537 17.52 -37.97 10.00
C PHE A 537 18.81 -37.16 9.87
N SER A 538 19.06 -36.27 10.82
CA SER A 538 20.22 -35.38 10.75
C SER A 538 21.52 -36.18 10.88
N GLY A 539 22.27 -36.34 9.78
CA GLY A 539 23.54 -37.08 9.75
C GLY A 539 23.45 -38.56 9.32
N SER A 540 22.27 -39.20 9.30
CA SER A 540 22.13 -40.62 8.90
C SER A 540 20.71 -40.96 8.43
N ASN A 541 20.58 -42.06 7.67
CA ASN A 541 19.29 -42.68 7.37
C ASN A 541 18.84 -43.68 8.46
N SER A 542 19.67 -43.93 9.48
CA SER A 542 19.34 -44.73 10.67
C SER A 542 19.18 -43.81 11.87
N SER A 543 17.98 -43.76 12.45
CA SER A 543 17.72 -42.92 13.61
C SER A 543 18.49 -43.37 14.85
N ASN A 544 18.94 -44.63 14.94
CA ASN A 544 19.71 -45.11 16.08
C ASN A 544 21.10 -44.46 16.19
N ASP A 545 21.68 -44.04 15.07
CA ASP A 545 23.03 -43.49 15.00
C ASP A 545 23.03 -42.03 15.51
N VAL A 546 21.95 -41.31 15.21
CA VAL A 546 21.89 -39.85 15.33
C VAL A 546 20.85 -39.33 16.33
N SER A 547 20.01 -40.19 16.93
CA SER A 547 18.92 -39.73 17.80
C SER A 547 18.75 -40.50 19.11
N TRP A 548 18.37 -39.76 20.15
CA TRP A 548 17.70 -40.28 21.33
C TRP A 548 16.19 -40.18 21.14
N ASN A 549 15.52 -41.32 21.00
CA ASN A 549 14.09 -41.43 20.68
C ASN A 549 13.42 -42.49 21.56
N PHE A 550 12.10 -42.67 21.42
CA PHE A 550 11.33 -43.59 22.26
C PHE A 550 11.93 -45.01 22.34
N GLY A 551 12.52 -45.49 21.25
CA GLY A 551 13.07 -46.85 21.18
C GLY A 551 14.41 -47.05 21.90
N ASN A 552 15.16 -45.98 22.20
CA ASN A 552 16.52 -46.11 22.76
C ASN A 552 16.83 -45.18 23.94
N SER A 553 15.96 -44.20 24.24
CA SER A 553 16.19 -43.18 25.26
C SER A 553 15.94 -43.66 26.69
N LYS A 554 15.21 -44.78 26.86
CA LYS A 554 14.71 -45.25 28.17
C LYS A 554 13.79 -44.24 28.87
N ASN A 555 13.00 -43.50 28.09
CA ASN A 555 12.02 -42.50 28.56
C ASN A 555 12.65 -41.31 29.31
N GLU A 556 13.84 -40.89 28.91
CA GLU A 556 14.51 -39.72 29.47
C GLU A 556 15.37 -38.99 28.42
N SER A 557 15.59 -37.70 28.62
CA SER A 557 16.61 -36.94 27.90
C SER A 557 18.01 -37.41 28.28
N HIS A 558 18.98 -37.18 27.39
CA HIS A 558 20.38 -37.58 27.57
C HIS A 558 21.31 -36.36 27.48
N PRO A 559 22.54 -36.44 28.02
CA PRO A 559 23.57 -35.45 27.75
C PRO A 559 23.73 -35.20 26.25
N VAL A 560 23.91 -33.94 25.87
CA VAL A 560 24.08 -33.54 24.48
C VAL A 560 25.34 -34.17 23.85
N CYS A 561 25.34 -34.29 22.53
CA CYS A 561 26.45 -34.77 21.70
C CYS A 561 26.90 -36.21 22.00
N LEU A 562 26.01 -37.09 22.43
CA LEU A 562 26.29 -38.53 22.60
C LEU A 562 25.92 -39.39 21.38
N LYS A 563 25.39 -38.76 20.34
CA LYS A 563 25.05 -39.34 19.03
C LYS A 563 25.87 -38.68 17.92
N ASP A 564 25.94 -39.33 16.77
CA ASP A 564 26.75 -38.83 15.66
C ASP A 564 26.21 -37.46 15.16
N PRO A 565 27.09 -36.48 14.88
CA PRO A 565 26.68 -35.19 14.34
C PRO A 565 26.33 -35.27 12.85
N ASN A 566 25.71 -34.21 12.34
CA ASN A 566 25.50 -34.04 10.90
C ASN A 566 26.71 -33.44 10.17
N GLY A 567 26.59 -33.22 8.85
CA GLY A 567 27.67 -32.66 8.03
C GLY A 567 28.12 -31.22 8.37
N TYR A 568 27.40 -30.50 9.24
CA TYR A 568 27.81 -29.23 9.82
C TYR A 568 28.33 -29.36 11.27
N ASP A 569 28.62 -30.58 11.73
CA ASP A 569 29.06 -30.86 13.11
C ASP A 569 28.02 -30.49 14.20
N LEU A 570 26.73 -30.45 13.84
CA LEU A 570 25.64 -30.27 14.79
C LEU A 570 25.15 -31.61 15.33
N CYS A 571 24.99 -31.70 16.65
CA CYS A 571 24.44 -32.88 17.33
C CYS A 571 22.98 -32.68 17.74
N ASP A 572 22.29 -33.80 17.98
CA ASP A 572 20.94 -33.85 18.56
C ASP A 572 19.87 -33.08 17.75
N MET A 573 20.12 -32.85 16.45
CA MET A 573 19.14 -32.28 15.52
C MET A 573 18.01 -33.29 15.18
N SER A 574 18.08 -34.51 15.69
CA SER A 574 17.02 -35.53 15.63
C SER A 574 16.91 -36.20 17.01
N GLY A 575 15.77 -36.06 17.70
CA GLY A 575 15.55 -36.63 19.03
C GLY A 575 16.08 -35.75 20.18
N ASN A 576 16.33 -36.38 21.33
CA ASN A 576 16.62 -35.75 22.64
C ASN A 576 15.50 -34.81 23.10
N VAL A 577 15.49 -33.53 22.75
CA VAL A 577 14.31 -32.67 22.96
C VAL A 577 13.88 -31.98 21.67
N ARG A 578 12.57 -31.74 21.54
CA ARG A 578 12.07 -30.87 20.47
C ARG A 578 12.58 -29.45 20.70
N GLU A 579 12.87 -28.74 19.64
CA GLU A 579 13.42 -27.39 19.76
C GLU A 579 12.39 -26.35 19.33
N TRP A 580 12.16 -25.33 20.17
CA TRP A 580 11.36 -24.17 19.79
C TRP A 580 12.00 -23.41 18.62
N VAL A 581 11.20 -23.06 17.61
CA VAL A 581 11.58 -22.13 16.54
C VAL A 581 10.72 -20.86 16.58
N TRP A 582 11.10 -19.84 15.82
CA TRP A 582 10.39 -18.56 15.77
C TRP A 582 8.96 -18.68 15.22
N ASP A 583 8.79 -19.48 14.16
CA ASP A 583 7.62 -19.50 13.29
C ASP A 583 6.32 -19.93 13.97
N TRP A 584 5.22 -19.33 13.54
CA TRP A 584 3.87 -19.79 13.88
C TRP A 584 3.49 -21.05 13.08
N GLY A 585 2.76 -21.96 13.72
CA GLY A 585 2.15 -23.11 13.09
C GLY A 585 1.02 -22.68 12.16
N GLY A 586 1.02 -23.18 10.93
CA GLY A 586 0.04 -22.85 9.89
C GLY A 586 0.44 -23.41 8.53
N SER A 587 -0.43 -23.25 7.54
CA SER A 587 -0.18 -23.65 6.15
C SER A 587 1.04 -22.93 5.61
N VAL A 588 1.98 -23.68 5.05
CA VAL A 588 3.17 -23.10 4.41
C VAL A 588 2.95 -23.13 2.90
N SER A 589 3.29 -22.03 2.22
CA SER A 589 3.19 -21.95 0.76
C SER A 589 4.09 -22.98 0.08
N ASP A 590 3.63 -23.53 -1.04
CA ASP A 590 4.43 -24.39 -1.92
C ASP A 590 5.43 -23.60 -2.79
N SER A 591 5.39 -22.26 -2.73
CA SER A 591 6.27 -21.40 -3.50
C SER A 591 7.68 -21.33 -2.93
N ASN A 592 8.67 -21.20 -3.83
CA ASN A 592 10.04 -20.84 -3.45
C ASN A 592 10.03 -19.50 -2.70
N ILE A 593 10.80 -19.42 -1.61
CA ILE A 593 10.79 -18.27 -0.71
C ILE A 593 12.20 -18.00 -0.16
N SER A 594 12.55 -16.73 -0.03
CA SER A 594 13.82 -16.29 0.59
C SER A 594 13.54 -15.86 2.03
N ASN A 595 14.33 -16.39 2.98
CA ASN A 595 14.28 -16.11 4.41
C ASN A 595 12.87 -16.16 5.03
N PRO A 596 12.12 -17.27 4.90
CA PRO A 596 10.76 -17.35 5.41
C PRO A 596 10.73 -17.24 6.94
N LEU A 597 9.76 -16.47 7.45
CA LEU A 597 9.48 -16.27 8.88
C LEU A 597 8.21 -16.99 9.35
N GLY A 598 7.61 -17.79 8.47
CA GLY A 598 6.31 -18.41 8.66
C GLY A 598 5.15 -17.41 8.59
N PRO A 599 3.92 -17.84 8.91
CA PRO A 599 2.77 -16.97 9.01
C PRO A 599 2.98 -15.86 10.07
N PRO A 600 2.46 -14.64 9.87
CA PRO A 600 2.66 -13.54 10.82
C PRO A 600 1.96 -13.78 12.18
N THR A 601 0.92 -14.62 12.21
CA THR A 601 0.12 -14.95 13.39
C THR A 601 -0.27 -16.42 13.40
N GLY A 602 -0.51 -17.00 14.58
CA GLY A 602 -1.04 -18.36 14.74
C GLY A 602 -1.42 -18.66 16.18
N PHE A 603 -2.00 -19.84 16.41
CA PHE A 603 -2.42 -20.28 17.76
C PHE A 603 -1.36 -21.12 18.48
N ALA A 604 -0.36 -21.63 17.75
CA ALA A 604 0.71 -22.48 18.26
C ALA A 604 2.01 -22.17 17.54
N LYS A 605 3.15 -22.34 18.22
CA LYS A 605 4.49 -22.20 17.66
C LYS A 605 5.02 -23.54 17.19
N VAL A 606 5.85 -23.51 16.17
CA VAL A 606 6.47 -24.73 15.63
C VAL A 606 7.56 -25.24 16.58
N THR A 607 7.66 -26.55 16.68
CA THR A 607 8.81 -27.25 17.27
C THR A 607 9.35 -28.29 16.28
N LYS A 608 10.66 -28.52 16.31
CA LYS A 608 11.38 -29.37 15.35
C LYS A 608 12.24 -30.43 16.05
N GLY A 609 12.69 -31.45 15.31
CA GLY A 609 13.64 -32.48 15.77
C GLY A 609 13.06 -33.73 16.43
N GLY A 610 11.86 -33.64 17.03
CA GLY A 610 11.33 -34.70 17.88
C GLY A 610 12.07 -34.79 19.23
N CYS A 611 11.64 -35.67 20.13
CA CYS A 611 12.26 -35.83 21.45
C CYS A 611 12.51 -37.29 21.81
N TRP A 612 13.05 -37.52 23.01
CA TRP A 612 13.28 -38.82 23.64
C TRP A 612 12.04 -39.70 23.73
N TYR A 613 10.82 -39.15 23.62
CA TYR A 613 9.55 -39.89 23.61
C TYR A 613 8.91 -39.99 22.21
N THR A 614 9.48 -39.33 21.20
CA THR A 614 8.99 -39.41 19.82
C THR A 614 9.37 -40.76 19.22
N ASN A 615 8.46 -41.37 18.45
CA ASN A 615 8.77 -42.62 17.74
C ASN A 615 9.96 -42.42 16.80
N SER A 616 10.82 -43.44 16.69
CA SER A 616 12.07 -43.38 15.91
C SER A 616 11.88 -43.04 14.43
N GLY A 617 10.70 -43.33 13.85
CA GLY A 617 10.35 -42.93 12.48
C GLY A 617 9.92 -41.47 12.33
N GLN A 618 9.58 -40.80 13.42
CA GLN A 618 9.01 -39.45 13.45
C GLN A 618 10.02 -38.35 13.83
N VAL A 619 11.23 -38.69 14.29
CA VAL A 619 12.33 -37.73 14.56
C VAL A 619 13.03 -37.22 13.28
N ARG A 620 12.27 -37.04 12.20
CA ARG A 620 12.78 -36.70 10.86
C ARG A 620 13.18 -35.23 10.81
N VAL A 621 14.14 -34.90 9.95
CA VAL A 621 14.56 -33.49 9.74
C VAL A 621 13.37 -32.63 9.30
N SER A 622 12.53 -33.14 8.40
CA SER A 622 11.37 -32.42 7.90
C SER A 622 10.17 -32.44 8.86
N ALA A 623 10.10 -33.36 9.82
CA ALA A 623 8.95 -33.49 10.72
C ALA A 623 8.67 -32.16 11.44
N ARG A 624 7.39 -31.80 11.49
CA ARG A 624 6.91 -30.55 12.05
C ARG A 624 5.88 -30.82 13.13
N GLU A 625 6.14 -30.29 14.32
CA GLU A 625 5.21 -30.33 15.44
C GLU A 625 4.82 -28.90 15.83
N ILE A 626 3.70 -28.76 16.54
CA ILE A 626 3.22 -27.45 17.02
C ILE A 626 2.83 -27.55 18.49
N SER A 627 3.04 -26.47 19.24
CA SER A 627 2.65 -26.38 20.65
C SER A 627 2.24 -24.95 21.00
N PRO A 628 1.23 -24.75 21.86
CA PRO A 628 0.90 -23.41 22.36
C PRO A 628 2.15 -22.73 22.96
N PRO A 629 2.37 -21.42 22.72
CA PRO A 629 3.62 -20.76 23.12
C PRO A 629 3.84 -20.71 24.65
N VAL A 630 2.78 -20.90 25.43
CA VAL A 630 2.82 -20.97 26.91
C VAL A 630 3.18 -22.36 27.45
N THR A 631 3.17 -23.39 26.60
CA THR A 631 3.39 -24.77 27.00
C THR A 631 4.80 -24.97 27.53
N ARG A 632 4.92 -25.64 28.68
CA ARG A 632 6.18 -26.15 29.24
C ARG A 632 6.08 -27.66 29.30
N ASP A 633 6.98 -28.33 28.59
CA ASP A 633 6.89 -29.77 28.35
C ASP A 633 8.29 -30.40 28.51
N PRO A 634 8.41 -31.59 29.13
CA PRO A 634 9.70 -32.25 29.34
C PRO A 634 10.35 -32.78 28.05
N CYS A 635 9.66 -32.67 26.92
CA CYS A 635 10.11 -33.00 25.58
C CYS A 635 10.37 -31.77 24.73
N ILE A 636 10.38 -30.54 25.29
CA ILE A 636 10.67 -29.30 24.55
C ILE A 636 11.78 -28.50 25.25
N GLY A 637 12.84 -28.21 24.49
CA GLY A 637 13.96 -27.36 24.85
C GLY A 637 14.23 -26.26 23.83
N VAL A 638 15.49 -25.84 23.72
CA VAL A 638 15.89 -24.64 22.96
C VAL A 638 17.25 -24.84 22.31
N ARG A 639 17.39 -24.33 21.08
CA ARG A 639 18.66 -24.03 20.42
C ARG A 639 18.61 -22.57 19.96
N LEU A 640 19.76 -21.90 19.96
CA LEU A 640 19.84 -20.50 19.56
C LEU A 640 20.63 -20.33 18.27
N VAL A 641 20.27 -19.27 17.55
CA VAL A 641 21.04 -18.74 16.43
C VAL A 641 21.38 -17.27 16.63
N ARG A 642 22.31 -16.78 15.83
CA ARG A 642 22.66 -15.36 15.73
C ARG A 642 23.11 -15.06 14.31
N THR A 643 22.56 -14.03 13.69
CA THR A 643 22.98 -13.62 12.33
C THR A 643 24.45 -13.20 12.36
N ALA A 644 25.27 -13.74 11.46
CA ALA A 644 26.64 -13.28 11.30
C ALA A 644 26.57 -11.88 10.66
N GLY A 645 27.05 -10.86 11.38
CA GLY A 645 27.12 -9.51 10.82
C GLY A 645 27.86 -9.55 9.48
N LYS A 646 27.47 -8.71 8.50
CA LYS A 646 28.13 -8.66 7.18
C LYS A 646 29.64 -8.68 7.37
N SER A 647 30.25 -9.83 7.10
CA SER A 647 31.70 -9.90 6.96
C SER A 647 32.03 -8.90 5.86
N SER A 648 32.90 -7.94 6.17
CA SER A 648 33.60 -7.21 5.13
C SER A 648 34.52 -8.22 4.44
N SER A 649 33.94 -9.06 3.59
CA SER A 649 34.71 -9.93 2.71
C SER A 649 35.34 -9.03 1.67
N THR A 650 36.54 -8.58 2.01
CA THR A 650 37.53 -8.13 1.03
C THR A 650 37.58 -9.22 -0.04
N PRO A 651 37.40 -8.91 -1.34
CA PRO A 651 37.42 -9.92 -2.38
C PRO A 651 38.71 -10.74 -2.27
N ILE A 652 38.56 -12.07 -2.27
CA ILE A 652 39.70 -12.97 -2.46
C ILE A 652 40.42 -12.51 -3.72
N PRO A 653 41.75 -12.22 -3.67
CA PRO A 653 42.48 -11.80 -4.85
C PRO A 653 42.36 -12.87 -5.93
N VAL A 654 41.80 -12.50 -7.07
CA VAL A 654 41.91 -13.30 -8.29
C VAL A 654 43.41 -13.35 -8.63
N LEU A 655 44.00 -14.53 -8.61
CA LEU A 655 45.37 -14.72 -9.07
C LEU A 655 45.46 -14.23 -10.52
N PRO A 656 46.44 -13.37 -10.87
CA PRO A 656 46.57 -12.88 -12.23
C PRO A 656 46.98 -14.03 -13.16
N GLU A 657 46.28 -14.13 -14.30
CA GLU A 657 46.75 -14.87 -15.46
C GLU A 657 48.01 -14.19 -16.00
N ASP A 658 49.20 -14.64 -15.60
CA ASP A 658 50.25 -15.00 -16.55
C ASP A 658 51.43 -15.67 -15.83
N SER A 659 51.70 -16.93 -16.15
CA SER A 659 53.06 -17.40 -16.47
C SER A 659 53.07 -18.89 -16.80
N THR A 660 53.55 -19.16 -18.00
CA THR A 660 54.32 -20.35 -18.42
C THR A 660 53.57 -21.63 -18.75
N ASN A 661 53.31 -21.79 -20.04
CA ASN A 661 54.10 -22.70 -20.88
C ASN A 661 54.62 -23.97 -20.15
N ILE A 662 53.83 -25.04 -20.13
CA ILE A 662 54.29 -26.41 -19.85
C ILE A 662 53.86 -27.31 -21.02
N PRO A 663 54.74 -28.18 -21.55
CA PRO A 663 54.53 -28.86 -22.83
C PRO A 663 53.47 -29.97 -22.72
N VAL A 664 52.61 -30.04 -23.73
CA VAL A 664 51.64 -31.12 -23.95
C VAL A 664 52.39 -32.46 -24.11
N PRO A 665 52.09 -33.51 -23.32
CA PRO A 665 52.57 -34.86 -23.59
C PRO A 665 51.95 -35.39 -24.89
N ARG A 666 52.79 -35.88 -25.81
CA ARG A 666 52.36 -36.45 -27.09
C ARG A 666 51.47 -37.69 -26.88
N VAL A 667 50.30 -37.65 -27.49
CA VAL A 667 49.39 -38.80 -27.67
C VAL A 667 50.07 -39.86 -28.56
N PRO A 668 50.14 -41.15 -28.15
CA PRO A 668 50.57 -42.22 -29.04
C PRO A 668 49.53 -42.48 -30.12
N LYS A 669 49.99 -42.61 -31.38
CA LYS A 669 49.16 -42.92 -32.55
C LYS A 669 48.42 -44.26 -32.38
N LYS A 670 47.11 -44.26 -32.65
CA LYS A 670 46.27 -45.46 -32.77
C LYS A 670 46.72 -46.34 -33.95
N HIS A 671 46.88 -47.63 -33.70
CA HIS A 671 46.96 -48.68 -34.72
C HIS A 671 45.56 -48.99 -35.32
N PRO A 672 45.49 -49.57 -36.53
CA PRO A 672 44.24 -49.77 -37.27
C PRO A 672 43.37 -50.91 -36.71
N GLN A 673 42.05 -50.75 -36.87
CA GLN A 673 41.00 -51.68 -36.45
C GLN A 673 41.11 -53.10 -37.08
N PRO A 674 40.77 -54.16 -36.34
CA PRO A 674 40.41 -55.45 -36.93
C PRO A 674 38.92 -55.54 -37.31
N LYS A 675 38.68 -56.22 -38.43
CA LYS A 675 37.39 -56.46 -39.09
C LYS A 675 36.37 -57.18 -38.19
N SER A 676 35.12 -56.76 -38.30
CA SER A 676 33.91 -57.35 -37.71
C SER A 676 33.70 -58.82 -38.11
N LYS A 677 33.49 -59.71 -37.14
CA LYS A 677 32.89 -61.05 -37.34
C LYS A 677 31.36 -60.98 -37.12
N PRO A 678 30.53 -61.78 -37.84
CA PRO A 678 29.08 -61.71 -37.74
C PRO A 678 28.53 -62.45 -36.50
N VAL A 679 27.44 -61.92 -35.94
CA VAL A 679 26.65 -62.48 -34.84
C VAL A 679 25.78 -63.67 -35.34
N PRO A 680 25.65 -64.79 -34.59
CA PRO A 680 24.74 -65.88 -34.95
C PRO A 680 23.27 -65.59 -34.58
N ARG A 681 22.34 -65.98 -35.47
CA ARG A 681 20.88 -65.93 -35.27
C ARG A 681 20.37 -66.89 -34.17
N PRO A 682 19.24 -66.59 -33.50
CA PRO A 682 18.58 -67.50 -32.57
C PRO A 682 17.95 -68.71 -33.27
N LYS A 683 18.00 -69.89 -32.63
CA LYS A 683 17.36 -71.14 -33.08
C LYS A 683 15.85 -71.10 -32.84
N PRO A 684 15.01 -71.65 -33.75
CA PRO A 684 13.56 -71.74 -33.58
C PRO A 684 13.12 -72.97 -32.78
N ALA A 685 12.04 -72.81 -32.02
CA ALA A 685 11.34 -73.86 -31.29
C ALA A 685 10.75 -74.91 -32.26
N LYS A 686 10.99 -76.20 -31.98
CA LYS A 686 10.29 -77.32 -32.64
C LYS A 686 9.20 -77.88 -31.72
N LYS A 687 7.95 -77.67 -32.13
CA LYS A 687 6.81 -78.54 -31.79
C LYS A 687 7.05 -79.93 -32.39
N LYS A 688 6.73 -80.98 -31.65
CA LYS A 688 6.55 -82.35 -32.18
C LYS A 688 5.04 -82.60 -32.39
N THR A 689 4.70 -83.02 -33.61
CA THR A 689 3.49 -83.69 -34.10
C THR A 689 3.51 -85.20 -33.73
N PRO A 690 2.47 -86.02 -34.01
CA PRO A 690 1.20 -85.79 -34.72
C PRO A 690 0.04 -85.31 -33.85
#